data_AF-A0A194XH20-F1
#
_entry.id   AF-A0A194XH20-F1
#
_cell.length_a   1.000
_cell.length_b   1.000
_cell.length_c   1.000
_cell.angle_alpha   90.00
_cell.angle_beta   90.00
_cell.angle_gamma   90.00
#
_symmetry.space_group_name_H-M   'P 1'
#
loop_
_entity.id
_entity.type
_entity.pdbx_description
1 polymer ?
#
loop_
_entity_poly.entity_id
_entity_poly.type
_entity_poly.pdbx_seq_one_letter_code
_entity_poly.pdbx_strand_id
1 'polypeptide(L)'
;MPTPGTDELRTSRLSKFFNDVIYGRKTVTTAHHGRLFIEALCLQPDPAACVSEILSGGSGLNAIQVSLRFDNSVSFLNSHGSMLLQYLQEESLRTIGSGSVLSKVLCNVVEPPFFWDAYTKAFREGALDIDAFKSYAWLLFQLISLPGDWASLPPQLARMPDVLDMILTCSDGNVRNIGHKIKHTLPQDPTKNLVGADAQPGGRHDNDHVDYRKISIMPTADELLSQERAFFRTAEFLEDPENILSRSTMHVDNQFRLLREDMVGVIQDELKILGGLKHGHHKGMVIDKLRVRGIQANTGEKFIQPWGLRLEWDELLPQLRKLAPGKMTDYLKNDQHILRHGNMCCIMIDDEIAAFPTISRDVHQLVKQPSSIVVQFTDDSTLSSTLFKAIGASNIKLIQLDSAIFAFEPFLRRLQAIADLPLEEEVVTWQSGDAIATSPLKPSRILKGLEASAGKDVGRLLGIAKKVILDESQVASLCSCLSQRVSLVQGPPGTGKTFLGALAGKVLFDATDAVSLVMCFTNHALDQFLEDLMKVGIPDTDIVRLGSKGTHRTNPLRLRFQPPGKLTPTQWAETDRLKLRLAQHEKRLREAFKTYESANITKKQIMEYLEFASEDLPFFEAFAVPDESEDNMTRVGKRGKKVDSFYLLDRWIRNQTDEGIFKNKVQVEGSLPIWAMISTTRDFCMKRWRQAILSDIIHSIYESGRAFNSDQAELSRILAERDADVIKRKRIIGCTTNGAASHFSAIQAASPGIILVEEAGEILESHILTSLGPRTQQLILIGDHKLLRPKCSYPLSVVQGDGFDLNRSLFERLILRGFPHVTLTHQHRMRQEISCMVRELTYPDLRDATTTQSRPDFRGFTDNVMFVNHASLEVEVKKSKELRDGGTPSKQNEFEAQMILKCVRYLAQQGYGSKKMVVLTLYLGQLRLLRDKLAGDNDPILNDLDKFDLVKAGLLGDTNSRNSKPQLRLSTIARDALIMVGNAETFMHAKKGKEQWRKAFQLLEENGHIYNGFPIKCEKHPDRKATLSFPEDFELQCPDGGCIEPCGILLSCGKHKCPSSCHQIVDHSKMKCLALEQKQCHKGHKSTWRCHEHEPKSCRACEKERKEVERRAQEAGEEQIRQDEETRKHQAAVAKLDEDIRKLVQSVKDERIRNERIAIIAQKKQDLINRLANQFDFGVIFEVVLRLFGVVSRAGRQKKTL
;
A
#
# COMPACT_ATOMS: atom_id res chain seq x y z
N MET A 1 34.16 1.88 24.45
CA MET A 1 35.04 3.07 24.35
C MET A 1 36.41 2.71 24.94
N PRO A 2 37.37 2.21 24.15
CA PRO A 2 38.75 2.06 24.59
C PRO A 2 39.53 3.38 24.42
N THR A 3 40.64 3.52 25.14
CA THR A 3 41.49 4.71 25.25
C THR A 3 42.17 5.13 23.93
N PRO A 4 42.25 6.42 23.56
CA PRO A 4 42.62 6.85 22.20
C PRO A 4 44.12 6.83 21.82
N GLY A 5 45.03 6.32 22.67
CA GLY A 5 46.49 6.49 22.47
C GLY A 5 47.29 5.27 22.03
N THR A 6 46.75 4.05 22.21
CA THR A 6 47.51 2.79 21.99
C THR A 6 47.28 2.16 20.62
N ASP A 7 46.14 2.41 19.98
CA ASP A 7 45.80 1.83 18.67
C ASP A 7 46.50 2.50 17.49
N GLU A 8 46.77 3.82 17.55
CA GLU A 8 47.46 4.53 16.44
C GLU A 8 48.91 4.05 16.24
N LEU A 9 49.63 3.79 17.34
CA LEU A 9 51.02 3.31 17.30
C LEU A 9 51.13 1.89 16.74
N ARG A 10 50.20 1.00 17.09
CA ARG A 10 50.15 -0.36 16.52
C ARG A 10 49.78 -0.32 15.05
N THR A 11 48.78 0.49 14.68
CA THR A 11 48.35 0.67 13.29
C THR A 11 49.48 1.20 12.41
N SER A 12 50.23 2.21 12.88
CA SER A 12 51.40 2.73 12.17
C SER A 12 52.50 1.68 11.97
N ARG A 13 52.76 0.83 12.99
CA ARG A 13 53.73 -0.27 12.89
C ARG A 13 53.28 -1.35 11.92
N LEU A 14 51.99 -1.68 11.90
CA LEU A 14 51.41 -2.65 10.97
C LEU A 14 51.47 -2.13 9.52
N SER A 15 51.10 -0.87 9.26
CA SER A 15 51.23 -0.27 7.92
C SER A 15 52.69 -0.20 7.44
N LYS A 16 53.64 0.06 8.35
CA LYS A 16 55.08 -0.04 8.01
C LYS A 16 55.48 -1.48 7.67
N PHE A 17 55.00 -2.46 8.44
CA PHE A 17 55.28 -3.86 8.19
C PHE A 17 54.69 -4.36 6.85
N PHE A 18 53.47 -3.93 6.51
CA PHE A 18 52.84 -4.19 5.21
C PHE A 18 53.74 -3.69 4.07
N ASN A 19 54.12 -2.41 4.08
CA ASN A 19 54.99 -1.82 3.07
C ASN A 19 56.36 -2.52 2.99
N ASP A 20 56.98 -2.82 4.15
CA ASP A 20 58.24 -3.55 4.17
C ASP A 20 58.14 -4.93 3.48
N VAL A 21 57.00 -5.61 3.60
CA VAL A 21 56.77 -6.92 2.96
C VAL A 21 56.44 -6.80 1.47
N ILE A 22 55.56 -5.86 1.07
CA ILE A 22 55.18 -5.66 -0.33
C ILE A 22 56.39 -5.28 -1.21
N TYR A 23 57.25 -4.39 -0.70
CA TYR A 23 58.45 -3.95 -1.40
C TYR A 23 59.68 -4.85 -1.18
N GLY A 24 59.50 -6.05 -0.59
CA GLY A 24 60.57 -7.05 -0.44
C GLY A 24 61.68 -6.70 0.58
N ARG A 25 61.45 -5.71 1.46
CA ARG A 25 62.39 -5.32 2.52
C ARG A 25 62.34 -6.27 3.72
N LYS A 26 61.24 -6.99 3.90
CA LYS A 26 61.05 -8.07 4.88
C LYS A 26 60.30 -9.23 4.24
N THR A 27 60.57 -10.45 4.71
CA THR A 27 59.91 -11.68 4.24
C THR A 27 59.10 -12.31 5.36
N VAL A 28 57.94 -12.88 5.02
CA VAL A 28 57.12 -13.66 5.95
C VAL A 28 57.76 -15.04 6.15
N THR A 29 58.33 -15.28 7.33
CA THR A 29 59.12 -16.50 7.63
C THR A 29 58.54 -17.36 8.76
N THR A 30 57.55 -16.86 9.50
CA THR A 30 56.95 -17.57 10.64
C THR A 30 55.43 -17.42 10.62
N ALA A 31 54.71 -18.33 11.29
CA ALA A 31 53.26 -18.24 11.48
C ALA A 31 52.84 -16.91 12.14
N HIS A 32 53.64 -16.41 13.09
CA HIS A 32 53.38 -15.12 13.74
C HIS A 32 53.53 -13.93 12.78
N HIS A 33 54.57 -13.93 11.95
CA HIS A 33 54.73 -12.91 10.90
C HIS A 33 53.60 -12.98 9.86
N GLY A 34 53.09 -14.17 9.55
CA GLY A 34 51.95 -14.35 8.65
C GLY A 34 50.66 -13.75 9.20
N ARG A 35 50.34 -14.03 10.47
CA ARG A 35 49.19 -13.42 11.17
C ARG A 35 49.27 -11.89 11.19
N LEU A 36 50.44 -11.34 11.54
CA LEU A 36 50.67 -9.89 11.54
C LEU A 36 50.57 -9.26 10.15
N PHE A 37 50.96 -9.99 9.10
CA PHE A 37 50.84 -9.52 7.72
C PHE A 37 49.37 -9.44 7.29
N ILE A 38 48.56 -10.47 7.63
CA ILE A 38 47.11 -10.46 7.37
C ILE A 38 46.41 -9.33 8.14
N GLU A 39 46.75 -9.13 9.43
CA GLU A 39 46.26 -7.97 10.20
C GLU A 39 46.63 -6.65 9.52
N ALA A 40 47.89 -6.49 9.09
CA ALA A 40 48.37 -5.27 8.45
C ALA A 40 47.73 -4.99 7.08
N LEU A 41 47.40 -6.04 6.33
CA LEU A 41 46.67 -5.98 5.07
C LEU A 41 45.23 -5.54 5.29
N CYS A 42 44.53 -6.16 6.24
CA CYS A 42 43.11 -5.85 6.51
C CYS A 42 42.91 -4.46 7.15
N LEU A 43 43.98 -3.84 7.66
CA LEU A 43 43.97 -2.48 8.19
C LEU A 43 44.11 -1.38 7.11
N GLN A 44 44.40 -1.73 5.85
CA GLN A 44 44.49 -0.72 4.80
C GLN A 44 43.09 -0.18 4.45
N PRO A 45 42.89 1.16 4.39
CA PRO A 45 41.57 1.78 4.27
C PRO A 45 40.93 1.63 2.88
N ASP A 46 41.74 1.39 1.84
CA ASP A 46 41.28 1.18 0.48
C ASP A 46 41.70 -0.22 -0.02
N PRO A 47 40.79 -1.21 0.04
CA PRO A 47 41.03 -2.57 -0.43
C PRO A 47 41.44 -2.64 -1.91
N ALA A 48 40.86 -1.78 -2.75
CA ALA A 48 41.12 -1.75 -4.19
C ALA A 48 42.56 -1.32 -4.48
N ALA A 49 43.02 -0.23 -3.84
CA ALA A 49 44.40 0.21 -3.94
C ALA A 49 45.37 -0.81 -3.32
N CYS A 50 45.06 -1.34 -2.14
CA CYS A 50 45.85 -2.33 -1.42
C CYS A 50 46.10 -3.60 -2.25
N VAL A 51 45.06 -4.16 -2.86
CA VAL A 51 45.19 -5.35 -3.71
C VAL A 51 45.98 -5.05 -4.99
N SER A 52 45.84 -3.85 -5.56
CA SER A 52 46.67 -3.43 -6.69
C SER A 52 48.16 -3.31 -6.30
N GLU A 53 48.47 -2.82 -5.09
CA GLU A 53 49.83 -2.80 -4.55
C GLU A 53 50.38 -4.21 -4.30
N ILE A 54 49.54 -5.14 -3.82
CA ILE A 54 49.91 -6.55 -3.63
C ILE A 54 50.25 -7.24 -4.95
N LEU A 55 49.51 -6.93 -6.02
CA LEU A 55 49.75 -7.51 -7.36
C LEU A 55 50.94 -6.89 -8.08
N SER A 56 51.21 -5.59 -7.85
CA SER A 56 52.34 -4.88 -8.45
C SER A 56 53.64 -5.07 -7.68
N GLY A 57 53.57 -5.30 -6.37
CA GLY A 57 54.70 -5.64 -5.52
C GLY A 57 55.17 -7.07 -5.74
N GLY A 58 56.44 -7.26 -6.13
CA GLY A 58 56.99 -8.58 -6.48
C GLY A 58 56.99 -9.64 -5.37
N SER A 59 56.64 -9.29 -4.13
CA SER A 59 56.58 -10.20 -2.97
C SER A 59 55.19 -10.33 -2.32
N GLY A 60 54.19 -9.55 -2.75
CA GLY A 60 52.89 -9.45 -2.08
C GLY A 60 52.04 -10.72 -2.14
N LEU A 61 51.80 -11.26 -3.34
CA LEU A 61 51.04 -12.51 -3.52
C LEU A 61 51.68 -13.70 -2.80
N ASN A 62 53.00 -13.81 -2.90
CA ASN A 62 53.76 -14.87 -2.21
C ASN A 62 53.64 -14.74 -0.68
N ALA A 63 53.64 -13.52 -0.14
CA ALA A 63 53.45 -13.30 1.29
C ALA A 63 52.06 -13.75 1.77
N ILE A 64 51.00 -13.58 0.97
CA ILE A 64 49.65 -14.10 1.27
C ILE A 64 49.67 -15.64 1.28
N GLN A 65 50.17 -16.28 0.23
CA GLN A 65 50.29 -17.74 0.14
C GLN A 65 51.04 -18.34 1.33
N VAL A 66 52.20 -17.76 1.65
CA VAL A 66 53.07 -18.22 2.74
C VAL A 66 52.38 -18.03 4.09
N SER A 67 51.65 -16.93 4.30
CA SER A 67 50.90 -16.66 5.53
C SER A 67 49.80 -17.70 5.76
N LEU A 68 49.09 -18.10 4.70
CA LEU A 68 48.03 -19.11 4.74
C LEU A 68 48.56 -20.55 4.87
N ARG A 69 49.81 -20.80 4.48
CA ARG A 69 50.44 -22.14 4.58
C ARG A 69 50.96 -22.46 5.98
N PHE A 70 51.39 -21.45 6.75
CA PHE A 70 52.03 -21.68 8.05
C PHE A 70 51.06 -22.09 9.16
N ASP A 71 49.77 -21.81 9.03
CA ASP A 71 48.78 -22.07 10.08
C ASP A 71 47.44 -22.47 9.46
N ASN A 72 47.11 -23.76 9.57
CA ASN A 72 45.85 -24.34 9.12
C ASN A 72 44.95 -24.76 10.30
N SER A 73 45.21 -24.22 11.50
CA SER A 73 44.43 -24.54 12.68
C SER A 73 43.01 -23.96 12.58
N VAL A 74 42.03 -24.64 13.19
CA VAL A 74 40.64 -24.14 13.27
C VAL A 74 40.58 -22.74 13.88
N SER A 75 41.44 -22.44 14.86
CA SER A 75 41.54 -21.10 15.46
C SER A 75 42.00 -20.03 14.48
N PHE A 76 42.88 -20.35 13.53
CA PHE A 76 43.32 -19.43 12.49
C PHE A 76 42.24 -19.20 11.43
N LEU A 77 41.57 -20.26 10.99
CA LEU A 77 40.46 -20.19 10.04
C LEU A 77 39.33 -19.30 10.58
N ASN A 78 38.94 -19.50 11.84
CA ASN A 78 37.92 -18.71 12.56
C ASN A 78 38.35 -17.28 12.90
N SER A 79 39.63 -16.92 12.71
CA SER A 79 40.12 -15.55 12.99
C SER A 79 40.69 -14.89 11.75
N HIS A 80 42.00 -15.04 11.52
CA HIS A 80 42.75 -14.32 10.49
C HIS A 80 42.36 -14.78 9.08
N GLY A 81 42.04 -16.07 8.90
CA GLY A 81 41.56 -16.61 7.63
C GLY A 81 40.22 -15.98 7.22
N SER A 82 39.24 -15.98 8.13
CA SER A 82 37.95 -15.31 7.89
C SER A 82 38.11 -13.80 7.70
N MET A 83 38.94 -13.13 8.51
CA MET A 83 39.20 -11.69 8.39
C MET A 83 39.76 -11.31 7.01
N LEU A 84 40.71 -12.09 6.46
CA LEU A 84 41.23 -11.88 5.12
C LEU A 84 40.14 -12.01 4.05
N LEU A 85 39.32 -13.07 4.13
CA LEU A 85 38.25 -13.30 3.15
C LEU A 85 37.14 -12.26 3.24
N GLN A 86 36.84 -11.74 4.45
CA GLN A 86 35.92 -10.63 4.63
C GLN A 86 36.46 -9.33 4.03
N TYR A 87 37.75 -9.05 4.17
CA TYR A 87 38.39 -7.90 3.55
C TYR A 87 38.33 -7.95 2.01
N LEU A 88 38.44 -9.16 1.43
CA LEU A 88 38.34 -9.38 -0.02
C LEU A 88 36.90 -9.35 -0.58
N GLN A 89 35.88 -9.24 0.28
CA GLN A 89 34.47 -9.17 -0.14
C GLN A 89 34.02 -7.76 -0.56
N GLU A 90 34.86 -6.74 -0.36
CA GLU A 90 34.57 -5.33 -0.64
C GLU A 90 34.22 -5.06 -2.13
N GLU A 91 33.20 -4.23 -2.36
CA GLU A 91 32.60 -4.03 -3.69
C GLU A 91 33.56 -3.34 -4.67
N SER A 92 34.46 -2.51 -4.16
CA SER A 92 35.51 -1.83 -4.92
C SER A 92 36.46 -2.78 -5.66
N LEU A 93 36.61 -4.03 -5.19
CA LEU A 93 37.46 -5.04 -5.83
C LEU A 93 36.80 -5.74 -7.03
N ARG A 94 35.46 -5.70 -7.12
CA ARG A 94 34.71 -6.31 -8.23
C ARG A 94 34.67 -5.43 -9.48
N THR A 95 34.76 -4.11 -9.29
CA THR A 95 34.71 -3.12 -10.38
C THR A 95 36.04 -3.00 -11.13
N ILE A 96 37.17 -3.36 -10.51
CA ILE A 96 38.50 -3.28 -11.13
C ILE A 96 38.70 -4.45 -12.12
N GLY A 97 38.97 -4.10 -13.39
CA GLY A 97 39.32 -5.06 -14.44
C GLY A 97 38.29 -6.18 -14.63
N SER A 98 37.01 -5.88 -14.42
CA SER A 98 35.89 -6.84 -14.46
C SER A 98 36.07 -8.03 -13.50
N GLY A 99 36.68 -7.82 -12.33
CA GLY A 99 36.89 -8.87 -11.32
C GLY A 99 38.12 -9.76 -11.58
N SER A 100 38.90 -9.51 -12.63
CA SER A 100 40.10 -10.29 -12.94
C SER A 100 41.20 -10.16 -11.88
N VAL A 101 41.28 -9.01 -11.20
CA VAL A 101 42.21 -8.73 -10.09
C VAL A 101 41.88 -9.61 -8.88
N LEU A 102 40.61 -9.60 -8.46
CA LEU A 102 40.12 -10.44 -7.36
C LEU A 102 40.32 -11.93 -7.66
N SER A 103 40.01 -12.35 -8.89
CA SER A 103 40.18 -13.73 -9.36
C SER A 103 41.60 -14.25 -9.16
N LYS A 104 42.62 -13.43 -9.50
CA LYS A 104 44.04 -13.78 -9.32
C LYS A 104 44.43 -13.95 -7.86
N VAL A 105 43.97 -13.06 -6.98
CA VAL A 105 44.24 -13.16 -5.54
C VAL A 105 43.60 -14.43 -4.97
N LEU A 106 42.34 -14.69 -5.30
CA LEU A 106 41.63 -15.88 -4.81
C LEU A 106 42.30 -17.18 -5.28
N CYS A 107 42.76 -17.26 -6.53
CA CYS A 107 43.53 -18.41 -7.02
C CYS A 107 44.81 -18.64 -6.18
N ASN A 108 45.50 -17.58 -5.77
CA ASN A 108 46.69 -17.68 -4.91
C ASN A 108 46.34 -18.01 -3.44
N VAL A 109 45.12 -17.71 -2.98
CA VAL A 109 44.66 -18.10 -1.64
C VAL A 109 44.41 -19.61 -1.56
N VAL A 110 43.90 -20.22 -2.64
CA VAL A 110 43.53 -21.64 -2.67
C VAL A 110 44.59 -22.56 -3.26
N GLU A 111 45.57 -22.04 -4.01
CA GLU A 111 46.75 -22.82 -4.45
C GLU A 111 48.01 -22.34 -3.71
N PRO A 112 48.84 -23.24 -3.17
CA PRO A 112 48.62 -24.68 -3.04
C PRO A 112 47.47 -25.03 -2.08
N PRO A 113 46.79 -26.19 -2.21
CA PRO A 113 45.50 -26.49 -1.56
C PRO A 113 45.55 -26.72 -0.03
N PHE A 114 46.62 -26.34 0.65
CA PHE A 114 46.75 -26.49 2.10
C PHE A 114 45.66 -25.76 2.88
N PHE A 115 45.40 -24.50 2.52
CA PHE A 115 44.38 -23.68 3.18
C PHE A 115 42.98 -24.15 2.79
N TRP A 116 42.72 -24.38 1.49
CA TRP A 116 41.43 -24.82 0.98
C TRP A 116 40.99 -26.18 1.55
N ASP A 117 41.88 -27.16 1.59
CA ASP A 117 41.58 -28.50 2.12
C ASP A 117 41.33 -28.45 3.63
N ALA A 118 42.13 -27.68 4.38
CA ALA A 118 41.93 -27.49 5.81
C ALA A 118 40.59 -26.78 6.11
N TYR A 119 40.24 -25.76 5.33
CA TYR A 119 38.99 -25.03 5.47
C TYR A 119 37.78 -25.91 5.13
N THR A 120 37.85 -26.66 4.03
CA THR A 120 36.80 -27.61 3.63
C THR A 120 36.63 -28.74 4.66
N LYS A 121 37.73 -29.24 5.23
CA LYS A 121 37.67 -30.22 6.32
C LYS A 121 36.99 -29.65 7.57
N ALA A 122 37.42 -28.46 8.02
CA ALA A 122 36.83 -27.79 9.18
C ALA A 122 35.34 -27.48 8.98
N PHE A 123 34.94 -27.12 7.75
CA PHE A 123 33.54 -26.94 7.37
C PHE A 123 32.73 -28.23 7.55
N ARG A 124 33.18 -29.35 6.97
CA ARG A 124 32.49 -30.65 7.04
C ARG A 124 32.42 -31.22 8.45
N GLU A 125 33.40 -30.91 9.29
CA GLU A 125 33.44 -31.31 10.71
C GLU A 125 32.61 -30.38 11.62
N GLY A 126 32.00 -29.30 11.09
CA GLY A 126 31.23 -28.34 11.86
C GLY A 126 32.06 -27.51 12.85
N ALA A 127 33.36 -27.35 12.56
CA ALA A 127 34.32 -26.68 13.45
C ALA A 127 34.43 -25.15 13.21
N LEU A 128 33.74 -24.64 12.19
CA LEU A 128 33.75 -23.21 11.84
C LEU A 128 32.72 -22.42 12.65
N ASP A 129 33.08 -21.20 13.03
CA ASP A 129 32.09 -20.23 13.50
C ASP A 129 31.28 -19.63 12.33
N ILE A 130 30.28 -18.81 12.64
CA ILE A 130 29.36 -18.28 11.63
C ILE A 130 30.05 -17.37 10.61
N ASP A 131 31.05 -16.60 11.05
CA ASP A 131 31.78 -15.66 10.19
C ASP A 131 32.69 -16.43 9.22
N ALA A 132 33.40 -17.44 9.72
CA ALA A 132 34.23 -18.31 8.90
C ALA A 132 33.39 -19.21 7.98
N PHE A 133 32.21 -19.66 8.42
CA PHE A 133 31.27 -20.39 7.57
C PHE A 133 30.80 -19.53 6.39
N LYS A 134 30.42 -18.27 6.67
CA LYS A 134 30.02 -17.30 5.64
C LYS A 134 31.14 -17.02 4.64
N SER A 135 32.37 -16.80 5.14
CA SER A 135 33.56 -16.61 4.32
C SER A 135 33.87 -17.82 3.44
N TYR A 136 33.70 -19.03 3.95
CA TYR A 136 33.84 -20.27 3.18
C TYR A 136 32.82 -20.38 2.06
N ALA A 137 31.52 -20.16 2.36
CA ALA A 137 30.46 -20.20 1.36
C ALA A 137 30.69 -19.17 0.24
N TRP A 138 31.10 -17.94 0.60
CA TRP A 138 31.46 -16.90 -0.36
C TRP A 138 32.64 -17.31 -1.25
N LEU A 139 33.73 -17.84 -0.66
CA LEU A 139 34.90 -18.28 -1.40
C LEU A 139 34.54 -19.40 -2.39
N LEU A 140 33.77 -20.40 -1.95
CA LEU A 140 33.28 -21.48 -2.81
C LEU A 140 32.49 -20.94 -4.02
N PHE A 141 31.59 -19.98 -3.79
CA PHE A 141 30.84 -19.34 -4.87
C PHE A 141 31.73 -18.60 -5.87
N GLN A 142 32.72 -17.84 -5.39
CA GLN A 142 33.66 -17.14 -6.27
C GLN A 142 34.43 -18.12 -7.13
N LEU A 143 34.96 -19.21 -6.55
CA LEU A 143 35.74 -20.22 -7.28
C LEU A 143 34.92 -20.93 -8.37
N ILE A 144 33.65 -21.23 -8.11
CA ILE A 144 32.74 -21.83 -9.10
C ILE A 144 32.44 -20.87 -10.25
N SER A 145 32.49 -19.56 -9.99
CA SER A 145 32.21 -18.51 -10.98
C SER A 145 33.42 -18.16 -11.86
N LEU A 146 34.60 -18.75 -11.61
CA LEU A 146 35.83 -18.48 -12.38
C LEU A 146 35.86 -19.28 -13.70
N PRO A 147 36.18 -18.64 -14.84
CA PRO A 147 36.42 -19.34 -16.10
C PRO A 147 37.83 -19.99 -16.14
N GLY A 148 37.98 -21.24 -16.61
CA GLY A 148 39.28 -21.89 -16.91
C GLY A 148 39.55 -23.22 -16.19
N ASP A 149 40.83 -23.61 -16.04
CA ASP A 149 41.32 -24.90 -15.49
C ASP A 149 40.82 -25.25 -14.06
N TRP A 150 40.25 -24.27 -13.37
CA TRP A 150 39.57 -24.40 -12.07
C TRP A 150 38.14 -24.95 -12.16
N ALA A 151 37.64 -25.24 -13.37
CA ALA A 151 36.28 -25.67 -13.64
C ALA A 151 35.92 -27.09 -13.15
N SER A 152 36.87 -27.88 -12.61
CA SER A 152 36.65 -29.29 -12.29
C SER A 152 36.45 -29.59 -10.79
N LEU A 153 37.28 -29.06 -9.89
CA LEU A 153 37.31 -29.43 -8.47
C LEU A 153 36.23 -28.74 -7.60
N PRO A 154 36.10 -27.40 -7.58
CA PRO A 154 35.07 -26.70 -6.79
C PRO A 154 33.62 -27.07 -7.19
N PRO A 155 33.27 -27.21 -8.48
CA PRO A 155 31.93 -27.66 -8.88
C PRO A 155 31.61 -29.11 -8.47
N GLN A 156 32.60 -30.00 -8.37
CA GLN A 156 32.40 -31.36 -7.86
C GLN A 156 32.15 -31.37 -6.35
N LEU A 157 32.90 -30.58 -5.59
CA LEU A 157 32.70 -30.39 -4.14
C LEU A 157 31.32 -29.80 -3.83
N ALA A 158 30.90 -28.77 -4.56
CA ALA A 158 29.57 -28.16 -4.38
C ALA A 158 28.41 -29.05 -4.82
N ARG A 159 28.65 -30.07 -5.66
CA ARG A 159 27.65 -31.11 -6.01
C ARG A 159 27.50 -32.18 -4.94
N MET A 160 28.38 -32.24 -3.94
CA MET A 160 28.21 -33.17 -2.82
C MET A 160 27.00 -32.72 -1.98
N PRO A 161 25.98 -33.58 -1.78
CA PRO A 161 24.78 -33.24 -1.02
C PRO A 161 25.12 -32.66 0.36
N ASP A 162 26.06 -33.29 1.06
CA ASP A 162 26.53 -32.90 2.40
C ASP A 162 27.00 -31.44 2.50
N VAL A 163 27.53 -30.87 1.41
CA VAL A 163 28.08 -29.50 1.41
C VAL A 163 27.00 -28.48 1.09
N LEU A 164 26.25 -28.68 0.01
CA LEU A 164 25.23 -27.73 -0.42
C LEU A 164 24.05 -27.70 0.56
N ASP A 165 23.61 -28.84 1.08
CA ASP A 165 22.53 -28.90 2.07
C ASP A 165 22.93 -28.22 3.38
N MET A 166 24.19 -28.34 3.81
CA MET A 166 24.69 -27.64 5.00
C MET A 166 24.68 -26.11 4.83
N ILE A 167 24.98 -25.59 3.63
CA ILE A 167 24.87 -24.15 3.33
C ILE A 167 23.41 -23.71 3.27
N LEU A 168 22.53 -24.48 2.60
CA LEU A 168 21.11 -24.12 2.41
C LEU A 168 20.27 -24.23 3.70
N THR A 169 20.69 -25.06 4.65
CA THR A 169 20.02 -25.22 5.96
C THR A 169 20.61 -24.33 7.07
N CYS A 170 21.62 -23.51 6.75
CA CYS A 170 22.25 -22.60 7.71
C CYS A 170 21.21 -21.63 8.32
N SER A 171 21.38 -21.25 9.59
CA SER A 171 20.50 -20.29 10.26
C SER A 171 20.61 -18.87 9.69
N ASP A 172 21.77 -18.47 9.16
CA ASP A 172 22.00 -17.17 8.55
C ASP A 172 21.48 -17.09 7.11
N GLY A 173 20.59 -16.14 6.82
CA GLY A 173 19.98 -15.99 5.50
C GLY A 173 20.91 -15.49 4.39
N ASN A 174 21.98 -14.75 4.71
CA ASN A 174 22.96 -14.34 3.71
C ASN A 174 23.76 -15.55 3.20
N VAL A 175 24.04 -16.50 4.09
CA VAL A 175 24.69 -17.76 3.75
C VAL A 175 23.79 -18.60 2.85
N ARG A 176 22.50 -18.71 3.17
CA ARG A 176 21.52 -19.39 2.30
C ARG A 176 21.44 -18.76 0.91
N ASN A 177 21.42 -17.42 0.83
CA ASN A 177 21.46 -16.69 -0.45
C ASN A 177 22.71 -17.03 -1.28
N ILE A 178 23.88 -17.19 -0.66
CA ILE A 178 25.08 -17.67 -1.36
C ILE A 178 24.89 -19.12 -1.84
N GLY A 179 24.29 -19.98 -1.02
CA GLY A 179 23.94 -21.36 -1.41
C GLY A 179 23.04 -21.42 -2.65
N HIS A 180 22.04 -20.54 -2.75
CA HIS A 180 21.18 -20.44 -3.93
C HIS A 180 21.94 -20.01 -5.18
N LYS A 181 22.91 -19.10 -5.05
CA LYS A 181 23.78 -18.70 -6.16
C LYS A 181 24.68 -19.84 -6.60
N ILE A 182 25.29 -20.57 -5.66
CA ILE A 182 26.07 -21.78 -5.96
C ILE A 182 25.20 -22.78 -6.74
N LYS A 183 24.01 -23.08 -6.24
CA LYS A 183 23.05 -23.99 -6.89
C LYS A 183 22.70 -23.57 -8.32
N HIS A 184 22.58 -22.27 -8.57
CA HIS A 184 22.24 -21.71 -9.89
C HIS A 184 23.44 -21.69 -10.85
N THR A 185 24.64 -21.37 -10.36
CA THR A 185 25.86 -21.30 -11.18
C THR A 185 26.39 -22.70 -11.55
N LEU A 186 26.05 -23.75 -10.81
CA LEU A 186 26.40 -25.13 -11.18
C LEU A 186 25.72 -25.52 -12.51
N PRO A 187 26.49 -25.77 -13.60
CA PRO A 187 25.89 -26.06 -14.90
C PRO A 187 25.12 -27.38 -14.89
N GLN A 188 23.86 -27.36 -15.32
CA GLN A 188 23.11 -28.57 -15.70
C GLN A 188 23.51 -29.08 -17.10
N ASP A 189 24.05 -28.19 -17.96
CA ASP A 189 24.48 -28.48 -19.33
C ASP A 189 25.75 -27.67 -19.67
N PRO A 190 26.91 -28.29 -19.94
CA PRO A 190 28.21 -27.62 -20.13
C PRO A 190 28.36 -26.86 -21.46
N THR A 191 27.35 -26.87 -22.33
CA THR A 191 27.40 -26.17 -23.64
C THR A 191 26.98 -24.70 -23.59
N LYS A 192 26.41 -24.22 -22.48
CA LYS A 192 26.02 -22.82 -22.29
C LYS A 192 27.05 -22.07 -21.43
N ASN A 193 28.20 -21.76 -22.01
CA ASN A 193 29.13 -20.81 -21.40
C ASN A 193 28.52 -19.40 -21.44
N LEU A 194 28.17 -18.88 -20.26
CA LEU A 194 27.57 -17.56 -20.08
C LEU A 194 28.70 -16.54 -19.86
N VAL A 195 28.95 -15.70 -20.85
CA VAL A 195 29.87 -14.56 -20.79
C VAL A 195 29.06 -13.27 -20.94
N GLY A 196 29.25 -12.30 -20.04
CA GLY A 196 28.93 -10.88 -20.26
C GLY A 196 27.82 -10.26 -19.41
N ALA A 197 28.23 -9.27 -18.61
CA ALA A 197 27.55 -8.10 -18.02
C ALA A 197 26.02 -8.08 -17.77
N ASP A 198 25.68 -7.65 -16.54
CA ASP A 198 24.36 -7.32 -15.95
C ASP A 198 23.38 -8.48 -15.71
N ALA A 199 22.74 -8.43 -14.53
CA ALA A 199 21.99 -9.48 -13.87
C ALA A 199 21.26 -10.46 -14.81
N GLN A 200 21.50 -11.76 -14.65
CA GLN A 200 20.71 -12.81 -15.30
C GLN A 200 19.49 -13.16 -14.44
N PRO A 201 18.41 -13.69 -15.04
CA PRO A 201 17.26 -14.12 -14.27
C PRO A 201 17.62 -15.34 -13.41
N GLY A 202 17.38 -15.27 -12.11
CA GLY A 202 17.47 -16.42 -11.20
C GLY A 202 18.73 -16.50 -10.33
N GLY A 203 18.60 -17.19 -9.20
CA GLY A 203 19.72 -17.60 -8.34
C GLY A 203 20.10 -16.64 -7.21
N ARG A 204 19.53 -15.43 -7.12
CA ARG A 204 19.89 -14.46 -6.06
C ARG A 204 19.46 -14.91 -4.65
N HIS A 205 18.34 -15.63 -4.57
CA HIS A 205 17.71 -16.14 -3.36
C HIS A 205 16.83 -17.36 -3.70
N ASP A 206 16.21 -17.98 -2.69
CA ASP A 206 15.35 -19.17 -2.80
C ASP A 206 14.20 -19.03 -3.80
N ASN A 207 13.63 -17.83 -3.92
CA ASN A 207 12.50 -17.50 -4.78
C ASN A 207 12.87 -16.80 -6.10
N ASP A 208 14.15 -16.77 -6.47
CA ASP A 208 14.61 -16.16 -7.73
C ASP A 208 14.77 -17.23 -8.82
N HIS A 209 13.79 -17.33 -9.71
CA HIS A 209 13.77 -18.33 -10.78
C HIS A 209 13.90 -17.71 -12.17
N VAL A 210 14.52 -18.45 -13.09
CA VAL A 210 14.60 -18.11 -14.52
C VAL A 210 13.18 -17.99 -15.11
N ASP A 211 12.36 -19.03 -14.89
CA ASP A 211 10.96 -19.06 -15.27
C ASP A 211 10.11 -18.31 -14.24
N TYR A 212 9.58 -17.16 -14.61
CA TYR A 212 8.78 -16.31 -13.74
C TYR A 212 7.49 -16.97 -13.24
N ARG A 213 7.02 -18.03 -13.92
CA ARG A 213 5.85 -18.80 -13.50
C ARG A 213 6.12 -19.63 -12.23
N LYS A 214 7.40 -19.89 -11.92
CA LYS A 214 7.82 -20.60 -10.70
C LYS A 214 8.07 -19.66 -9.53
N ILE A 215 8.15 -18.34 -9.76
CA ILE A 215 8.37 -17.34 -8.71
C ILE A 215 7.12 -17.26 -7.84
N SER A 216 7.28 -17.47 -6.54
CA SER A 216 6.22 -17.26 -5.56
C SER A 216 5.87 -15.77 -5.53
N ILE A 217 4.57 -15.47 -5.65
CA ILE A 217 4.06 -14.09 -5.60
C ILE A 217 4.48 -13.43 -4.28
N MET A 218 4.32 -14.15 -3.17
CA MET A 218 4.75 -13.70 -1.86
C MET A 218 6.27 -13.77 -1.75
N PRO A 219 6.92 -12.73 -1.19
CA PRO A 219 8.36 -12.78 -0.93
C PRO A 219 8.68 -13.74 0.21
N THR A 220 9.84 -14.38 0.11
CA THR A 220 10.41 -15.21 1.17
C THR A 220 11.27 -14.38 2.12
N ALA A 221 11.68 -14.95 3.25
CA ALA A 221 12.60 -14.28 4.17
C ALA A 221 13.96 -13.99 3.48
N ASP A 222 14.46 -14.95 2.72
CA ASP A 222 15.76 -14.89 2.04
C ASP A 222 15.79 -13.84 0.92
N GLU A 223 14.68 -13.70 0.20
CA GLU A 223 14.47 -12.64 -0.79
C GLU A 223 14.54 -11.23 -0.17
N LEU A 224 13.92 -11.02 0.99
CA LEU A 224 13.90 -9.70 1.63
C LEU A 224 15.23 -9.32 2.29
N LEU A 225 16.05 -10.32 2.62
CA LEU A 225 17.42 -10.11 3.09
C LEU A 225 18.37 -9.76 1.94
N SER A 226 18.08 -10.22 0.72
CA SER A 226 18.89 -9.91 -0.46
C SER A 226 18.94 -8.40 -0.72
N GLN A 227 20.16 -7.85 -0.82
CA GLN A 227 20.40 -6.46 -1.23
C GLN A 227 20.67 -6.33 -2.74
N GLU A 228 20.70 -7.45 -3.48
CA GLU A 228 20.96 -7.43 -4.92
C GLU A 228 19.73 -7.02 -5.72
N ARG A 229 19.94 -6.17 -6.72
CA ARG A 229 18.89 -5.67 -7.61
C ARG A 229 18.14 -6.80 -8.30
N ALA A 230 16.83 -6.69 -8.37
CA ALA A 230 16.00 -7.61 -9.14
C ALA A 230 16.21 -7.53 -10.64
N PHE A 231 16.07 -8.69 -11.28
CA PHE A 231 16.15 -8.79 -12.73
C PHE A 231 14.85 -8.33 -13.36
N PHE A 232 14.93 -7.31 -14.21
CA PHE A 232 13.87 -6.87 -15.10
C PHE A 232 14.51 -6.08 -16.24
N ARG A 233 13.81 -6.00 -17.38
CA ARG A 233 14.30 -5.46 -18.66
C ARG A 233 13.78 -4.05 -18.89
N THR A 234 14.56 -3.24 -19.59
CA THR A 234 14.13 -1.91 -20.05
C THR A 234 13.12 -2.03 -21.19
N ALA A 235 12.32 -0.99 -21.40
CA ALA A 235 11.39 -0.91 -22.52
C ALA A 235 12.11 -0.97 -23.87
N GLU A 236 13.30 -0.37 -23.97
CA GLU A 236 14.16 -0.39 -25.17
C GLU A 236 14.60 -1.82 -25.52
N PHE A 237 15.04 -2.61 -24.53
CA PHE A 237 15.43 -4.00 -24.75
C PHE A 237 14.27 -4.87 -25.27
N LEU A 238 13.06 -4.64 -24.80
CA LEU A 238 11.86 -5.34 -25.29
C LEU A 238 11.47 -4.92 -26.72
N GLU A 239 11.86 -3.72 -27.13
CA GLU A 239 11.56 -3.15 -28.45
C GLU A 239 12.57 -3.54 -29.53
N ASP A 240 13.69 -4.13 -29.14
CA ASP A 240 14.72 -4.61 -30.06
C ASP A 240 14.12 -5.52 -31.15
N PRO A 241 14.37 -5.22 -32.44
CA PRO A 241 13.97 -6.08 -33.57
C PRO A 241 14.44 -7.54 -33.46
N GLU A 242 15.60 -7.80 -32.84
CA GLU A 242 16.14 -9.16 -32.67
C GLU A 242 15.23 -10.04 -31.79
N ASN A 243 14.45 -9.44 -30.90
CA ASN A 243 13.61 -10.13 -29.92
C ASN A 243 12.19 -10.43 -30.42
N ILE A 244 11.87 -10.19 -31.70
CA ILE A 244 10.47 -10.18 -32.19
C ILE A 244 9.71 -11.49 -31.93
N LEU A 245 10.35 -12.65 -32.11
CA LEU A 245 9.73 -13.97 -31.95
C LEU A 245 9.39 -14.29 -30.49
N SER A 246 10.18 -13.80 -29.54
CA SER A 246 9.99 -14.02 -28.10
C SER A 246 9.37 -12.82 -27.38
N ARG A 247 9.11 -11.72 -28.09
CA ARG A 247 8.68 -10.42 -27.52
C ARG A 247 7.44 -10.55 -26.64
N SER A 248 6.43 -11.28 -27.10
CA SER A 248 5.17 -11.53 -26.34
C SER A 248 5.46 -12.16 -24.97
N THR A 249 6.20 -13.26 -24.96
CA THR A 249 6.57 -13.97 -23.72
C THR A 249 7.47 -13.13 -22.80
N MET A 250 8.45 -12.42 -23.36
CA MET A 250 9.35 -11.54 -22.60
C MET A 250 8.62 -10.34 -22.02
N HIS A 251 7.62 -9.81 -22.72
CA HIS A 251 6.82 -8.68 -22.27
C HIS A 251 5.95 -9.07 -21.07
N VAL A 252 5.26 -10.22 -21.13
CA VAL A 252 4.47 -10.73 -19.99
C VAL A 252 5.35 -11.05 -18.77
N ASP A 253 6.51 -11.68 -18.98
CA ASP A 253 7.53 -11.90 -17.95
C ASP A 253 7.95 -10.57 -17.30
N ASN A 254 8.29 -9.57 -18.11
CA ASN A 254 8.72 -8.27 -17.60
C ASN A 254 7.62 -7.54 -16.83
N GLN A 255 6.37 -7.57 -17.32
CA GLN A 255 5.23 -7.00 -16.60
C GLN A 255 4.99 -7.69 -15.25
N PHE A 256 5.18 -9.00 -15.15
CA PHE A 256 5.11 -9.73 -13.88
C PHE A 256 6.21 -9.28 -12.92
N ARG A 257 7.47 -9.26 -13.38
CA ARG A 257 8.64 -8.90 -12.55
C ARG A 257 8.54 -7.46 -12.06
N LEU A 258 8.18 -6.51 -12.93
CA LEU A 258 8.01 -5.10 -12.54
C LEU A 258 6.87 -4.90 -11.54
N LEU A 259 5.69 -5.50 -11.78
CA LEU A 259 4.56 -5.37 -10.86
C LEU A 259 4.85 -6.02 -9.50
N ARG A 260 5.58 -7.14 -9.50
CA ARG A 260 5.98 -7.82 -8.26
C ARG A 260 7.03 -7.01 -7.51
N GLU A 261 7.99 -6.41 -8.21
CA GLU A 261 8.99 -5.51 -7.62
C GLU A 261 8.32 -4.29 -6.97
N ASP A 262 7.31 -3.72 -7.60
CA ASP A 262 6.52 -2.62 -7.01
C ASP A 262 5.89 -3.03 -5.68
N MET A 263 5.38 -4.27 -5.58
CA MET A 263 4.82 -4.81 -4.35
C MET A 263 5.89 -5.10 -3.28
N VAL A 264 7.00 -5.74 -3.67
CA VAL A 264 8.07 -6.16 -2.76
C VAL A 264 8.86 -4.94 -2.24
N GLY A 265 9.10 -3.94 -3.09
CA GLY A 265 9.79 -2.71 -2.70
C GLY A 265 9.09 -1.97 -1.57
N VAL A 266 7.75 -1.94 -1.56
CA VAL A 266 6.96 -1.36 -0.45
C VAL A 266 7.20 -2.12 0.86
N ILE A 267 7.25 -3.45 0.80
CA ILE A 267 7.50 -4.31 1.98
C ILE A 267 8.92 -4.11 2.51
N GLN A 268 9.92 -4.13 1.62
CA GLN A 268 11.32 -3.91 1.98
C GLN A 268 11.54 -2.54 2.61
N ASP A 269 10.91 -1.50 2.07
CA ASP A 269 10.99 -0.15 2.62
C ASP A 269 10.44 -0.07 4.04
N GLU A 270 9.30 -0.71 4.32
CA GLU A 270 8.73 -0.77 5.67
C GLU A 270 9.62 -1.55 6.65
N LEU A 271 10.20 -2.66 6.21
CA LEU A 271 11.12 -3.45 7.03
C LEU A 271 12.42 -2.69 7.34
N LYS A 272 12.98 -1.96 6.36
CA LYS A 272 14.16 -1.09 6.56
C LYS A 272 13.86 0.04 7.55
N ILE A 273 12.64 0.59 7.54
CA ILE A 273 12.19 1.58 8.52
C ILE A 273 12.15 0.97 9.94
N LEU A 274 11.55 -0.21 10.08
CA LEU A 274 11.45 -0.92 11.36
C LEU A 274 12.82 -1.31 11.93
N GLY A 275 13.74 -1.73 11.07
CA GLY A 275 15.12 -2.06 11.44
C GLY A 275 16.03 -0.84 11.68
N GLY A 276 15.53 0.39 11.50
CA GLY A 276 16.31 1.61 11.67
C GLY A 276 17.34 1.88 10.55
N LEU A 277 17.34 1.08 9.48
CA LEU A 277 18.21 1.23 8.31
C LEU A 277 17.75 2.37 7.38
N LYS A 278 16.47 2.74 7.45
CA LYS A 278 15.88 3.85 6.72
C LYS A 278 15.15 4.77 7.69
N HIS A 279 15.31 6.09 7.53
CA HIS A 279 14.54 7.05 8.31
C HIS A 279 13.06 7.01 7.93
N GLY A 280 12.21 6.68 8.89
CA GLY A 280 10.75 6.73 8.80
C GLY A 280 10.06 6.15 10.03
N HIS A 281 8.75 6.01 9.98
CA HIS A 281 7.86 5.53 11.02
C HIS A 281 6.90 4.51 10.43
N HIS A 282 7.01 3.30 10.93
CA HIS A 282 6.04 2.27 10.61
C HIS A 282 4.63 2.68 11.06
N LYS A 283 3.68 2.70 10.12
CA LYS A 283 2.28 3.11 10.36
C LYS A 283 1.40 1.97 10.85
N GLY A 284 1.82 0.73 10.59
CA GLY A 284 1.10 -0.45 11.00
C GLY A 284 1.18 -0.69 12.51
N MET A 285 0.31 -1.57 12.99
CA MET A 285 0.30 -1.97 14.38
C MET A 285 1.39 -3.00 14.65
N VAL A 286 2.15 -2.78 15.71
CA VAL A 286 3.06 -3.77 16.29
C VAL A 286 2.40 -4.35 17.55
N ILE A 287 2.27 -5.66 17.59
CA ILE A 287 1.76 -6.41 18.74
C ILE A 287 2.89 -7.31 19.24
N ASP A 288 3.30 -7.11 20.48
CA ASP A 288 4.36 -7.87 21.13
C ASP A 288 3.80 -8.95 22.07
N LYS A 289 4.65 -9.90 22.48
CA LYS A 289 4.35 -10.95 23.48
C LYS A 289 3.19 -11.87 23.07
N LEU A 290 3.06 -12.13 21.78
CA LEU A 290 2.07 -13.06 21.25
C LEU A 290 2.42 -14.50 21.65
N ARG A 291 1.39 -15.34 21.76
CA ARG A 291 1.54 -16.78 21.95
C ARG A 291 0.68 -17.53 20.96
N VAL A 292 1.23 -18.62 20.41
CA VAL A 292 0.45 -19.54 19.58
C VAL A 292 -0.47 -20.35 20.49
N ARG A 293 -1.80 -20.23 20.30
CA ARG A 293 -2.81 -20.80 21.22
C ARG A 293 -3.89 -21.64 20.57
N GLY A 294 -3.91 -21.70 19.25
CA GLY A 294 -4.89 -22.53 18.57
C GLY A 294 -4.88 -22.34 17.08
N ILE A 295 -5.91 -22.92 16.48
CA ILE A 295 -6.24 -22.76 15.07
C ILE A 295 -7.66 -22.21 14.95
N GLN A 296 -7.96 -21.65 13.79
CA GLN A 296 -9.30 -21.29 13.40
C GLN A 296 -9.59 -21.86 12.02
N ALA A 297 -10.57 -22.75 11.96
CA ALA A 297 -11.17 -23.25 10.74
C ALA A 297 -12.65 -22.85 10.80
N ASN A 298 -13.15 -22.11 9.81
CA ASN A 298 -14.54 -21.67 9.80
C ASN A 298 -15.34 -22.54 8.82
N THR A 299 -16.21 -23.39 9.38
CA THR A 299 -17.09 -24.31 8.62
C THR A 299 -18.51 -23.76 8.45
N GLY A 300 -18.79 -22.53 8.88
CA GLY A 300 -20.11 -21.90 8.78
C GLY A 300 -20.51 -21.49 7.36
N GLU A 301 -21.81 -21.58 7.04
CA GLU A 301 -22.35 -21.40 5.68
C GLU A 301 -22.14 -20.02 5.04
N LYS A 302 -21.80 -18.98 5.82
CA LYS A 302 -21.74 -17.59 5.32
C LYS A 302 -20.34 -17.11 4.92
N PHE A 303 -19.27 -17.72 5.45
CA PHE A 303 -17.87 -17.31 5.16
C PHE A 303 -16.93 -18.49 5.36
N ILE A 304 -16.75 -19.31 4.33
CA ILE A 304 -15.81 -20.44 4.37
C ILE A 304 -14.44 -19.88 4.01
N GLN A 305 -13.50 -19.90 4.95
CA GLN A 305 -12.15 -19.37 4.77
C GLN A 305 -11.11 -20.47 4.96
N PRO A 306 -9.90 -20.31 4.38
CA PRO A 306 -8.76 -21.15 4.73
C PRO A 306 -8.55 -21.19 6.25
N TRP A 307 -8.01 -22.29 6.76
CA TRP A 307 -7.66 -22.34 8.17
C TRP A 307 -6.54 -21.33 8.47
N GLY A 308 -6.46 -20.89 9.72
CA GLY A 308 -5.40 -19.99 10.17
C GLY A 308 -4.93 -20.31 11.58
N LEU A 309 -3.75 -19.81 11.91
CA LEU A 309 -3.13 -19.91 13.23
C LEU A 309 -3.65 -18.80 14.13
N ARG A 310 -4.11 -19.14 15.34
CA ARG A 310 -4.57 -18.16 16.32
C ARG A 310 -3.44 -17.76 17.25
N LEU A 311 -3.15 -16.46 17.26
CA LEU A 311 -2.20 -15.82 18.15
C LEU A 311 -2.96 -15.01 19.22
N GLU A 312 -2.57 -15.16 20.47
CA GLU A 312 -3.19 -14.50 21.62
C GLU A 312 -2.21 -13.56 22.32
N TRP A 313 -2.74 -12.46 22.86
CA TRP A 313 -2.00 -11.54 23.73
C TRP A 313 -2.92 -11.01 24.85
N ASP A 314 -2.33 -10.67 26.00
CA ASP A 314 -3.08 -10.43 27.23
C ASP A 314 -3.72 -9.03 27.30
N GLU A 315 -3.18 -8.05 26.60
CA GLU A 315 -3.61 -6.64 26.70
C GLU A 315 -4.65 -6.26 25.64
N LEU A 316 -5.63 -5.41 25.97
CA LEU A 316 -6.47 -4.81 24.92
C LEU A 316 -5.65 -3.87 24.03
N LEU A 317 -6.04 -3.79 22.75
CA LEU A 317 -5.48 -2.82 21.81
C LEU A 317 -5.54 -1.40 22.42
N PRO A 318 -4.48 -0.59 22.32
CA PRO A 318 -4.40 0.73 22.96
C PRO A 318 -5.61 1.63 22.68
N GLN A 319 -6.16 1.56 21.46
CA GLN A 319 -7.33 2.32 21.01
C GLN A 319 -8.62 1.91 21.73
N LEU A 320 -8.72 0.65 22.18
CA LEU A 320 -9.92 0.11 22.84
C LEU A 320 -9.94 0.32 24.35
N ARG A 321 -8.78 0.57 24.98
CA ARG A 321 -8.65 0.70 26.45
C ARG A 321 -9.54 1.79 27.07
N LYS A 322 -9.90 2.81 26.29
CA LYS A 322 -10.71 3.96 26.75
C LYS A 322 -12.21 3.82 26.45
N LEU A 323 -12.63 2.75 25.77
CA LEU A 323 -14.01 2.56 25.33
C LEU A 323 -14.74 1.58 26.26
N ALA A 324 -16.05 1.79 26.45
CA ALA A 324 -16.89 0.82 27.16
C ALA A 324 -17.05 -0.47 26.34
N PRO A 325 -17.15 -1.67 26.96
CA PRO A 325 -17.19 -2.96 26.25
C PRO A 325 -18.23 -3.03 25.12
N GLY A 326 -19.43 -2.49 25.34
CA GLY A 326 -20.49 -2.45 24.31
C GLY A 326 -20.17 -1.58 23.09
N LYS A 327 -19.28 -0.58 23.23
CA LYS A 327 -18.88 0.34 22.14
C LYS A 327 -17.64 -0.11 21.38
N MET A 328 -16.85 -1.06 21.92
CA MET A 328 -15.62 -1.54 21.28
C MET A 328 -15.89 -2.23 19.94
N THR A 329 -16.94 -3.07 19.90
CA THR A 329 -17.34 -3.78 18.67
C THR A 329 -17.77 -2.80 17.58
N ASP A 330 -18.56 -1.79 17.93
CA ASP A 330 -19.01 -0.78 16.98
C ASP A 330 -17.86 0.09 16.48
N TYR A 331 -16.90 0.42 17.35
CA TYR A 331 -15.69 1.14 16.96
C TYR A 331 -14.88 0.35 15.92
N LEU A 332 -14.59 -0.94 16.15
CA LEU A 332 -13.88 -1.78 15.18
C LEU A 332 -14.70 -2.08 13.91
N LYS A 333 -16.02 -2.13 13.98
CA LYS A 333 -16.86 -2.26 12.76
C LYS A 333 -16.80 -1.01 11.89
N ASN A 334 -16.70 0.17 12.52
CA ASN A 334 -16.58 1.45 11.83
C ASN A 334 -15.16 1.69 11.30
N ASP A 335 -14.13 1.34 12.07
CA ASP A 335 -12.73 1.45 11.66
C ASP A 335 -12.20 0.10 11.16
N GLN A 336 -12.29 -0.11 9.85
CA GLN A 336 -11.84 -1.34 9.19
C GLN A 336 -10.33 -1.36 8.88
N HIS A 337 -9.62 -0.27 9.18
CA HIS A 337 -8.18 -0.15 8.89
C HIS A 337 -7.32 -0.79 9.99
N ILE A 338 -7.83 -0.84 11.23
CA ILE A 338 -7.20 -1.56 12.35
C ILE A 338 -7.18 -3.06 12.05
N LEU A 339 -5.98 -3.62 11.90
CA LEU A 339 -5.72 -5.03 11.61
C LEU A 339 -6.62 -5.53 10.47
N ARG A 340 -6.59 -4.81 9.34
CA ARG A 340 -7.48 -5.01 8.20
C ARG A 340 -7.40 -6.46 7.71
N HIS A 341 -8.56 -7.04 7.40
CA HIS A 341 -8.64 -8.39 6.83
C HIS A 341 -7.89 -8.47 5.49
N GLY A 342 -7.05 -9.47 5.32
CA GLY A 342 -6.20 -9.69 4.14
C GLY A 342 -4.94 -8.82 4.08
N ASN A 343 -4.70 -7.94 5.06
CA ASN A 343 -3.42 -7.25 5.14
C ASN A 343 -2.31 -8.21 5.48
N MET A 344 -1.14 -7.95 4.91
CA MET A 344 0.08 -8.66 5.21
C MET A 344 0.57 -8.32 6.62
N CYS A 345 1.19 -9.28 7.29
CA CYS A 345 1.94 -9.02 8.52
C CYS A 345 3.27 -9.76 8.49
N CYS A 346 4.26 -9.21 9.17
CA CYS A 346 5.52 -9.88 9.45
C CYS A 346 5.43 -10.49 10.85
N ILE A 347 5.70 -11.78 10.96
CA ILE A 347 5.90 -12.46 12.24
C ILE A 347 7.40 -12.47 12.52
N MET A 348 7.77 -11.93 13.67
CA MET A 348 9.13 -12.03 14.19
C MET A 348 9.15 -12.92 15.44
N ILE A 349 10.10 -13.84 15.49
CA ILE A 349 10.34 -14.72 16.63
C ILE A 349 11.74 -14.44 17.13
N ASP A 350 11.87 -14.02 18.40
CA ASP A 350 13.15 -13.66 19.03
C ASP A 350 14.00 -12.70 18.18
N ASP A 351 13.33 -11.70 17.61
CA ASP A 351 13.89 -10.64 16.73
C ASP A 351 14.38 -11.09 15.34
N GLU A 352 14.12 -12.35 14.94
CA GLU A 352 14.28 -12.82 13.56
C GLU A 352 12.95 -12.85 12.79
N ILE A 353 12.98 -12.52 11.50
CA ILE A 353 11.83 -12.66 10.61
C ILE A 353 11.54 -14.15 10.38
N ALA A 354 10.33 -14.59 10.74
CA ALA A 354 9.90 -15.97 10.59
C ALA A 354 9.02 -16.18 9.34
N ALA A 355 8.02 -15.32 9.12
CA ALA A 355 7.08 -15.47 8.01
C ALA A 355 6.28 -14.18 7.72
N PHE A 356 5.59 -14.18 6.57
CA PHE A 356 4.70 -13.09 6.15
C PHE A 356 3.25 -13.53 5.90
N PRO A 357 2.50 -13.96 6.93
CA PRO A 357 1.12 -14.38 6.72
C PRO A 357 0.17 -13.18 6.54
N THR A 358 -1.07 -13.47 6.16
CA THR A 358 -2.14 -12.48 6.03
C THR A 358 -3.06 -12.50 7.25
N ILE A 359 -3.59 -11.33 7.61
CA ILE A 359 -4.47 -11.16 8.77
C ILE A 359 -5.89 -11.60 8.43
N SER A 360 -6.44 -12.57 9.16
CA SER A 360 -7.87 -12.85 9.18
C SER A 360 -8.53 -12.13 10.36
N ARG A 361 -9.10 -10.96 10.05
CA ARG A 361 -9.76 -10.09 11.04
C ARG A 361 -11.10 -10.65 11.51
N ASP A 362 -11.20 -10.95 12.79
CA ASP A 362 -12.47 -11.22 13.49
C ASP A 362 -12.67 -10.22 14.63
N VAL A 363 -13.63 -9.30 14.45
CA VAL A 363 -13.93 -8.24 15.44
C VAL A 363 -14.29 -8.83 16.80
N HIS A 364 -14.95 -9.98 16.85
CA HIS A 364 -15.35 -10.59 18.12
C HIS A 364 -14.15 -11.16 18.88
N GLN A 365 -13.08 -11.55 18.19
CA GLN A 365 -11.87 -12.08 18.81
C GLN A 365 -10.93 -10.97 19.30
N LEU A 366 -10.90 -9.84 18.59
CA LEU A 366 -10.10 -8.65 18.94
C LEU A 366 -10.56 -7.94 20.23
N VAL A 367 -11.81 -8.13 20.65
CA VAL A 367 -12.41 -7.48 21.83
C VAL A 367 -12.35 -8.37 23.09
N LYS A 368 -12.01 -9.66 22.95
CA LYS A 368 -11.90 -10.58 24.08
C LYS A 368 -10.67 -10.29 24.95
N GLN A 369 -10.67 -10.82 26.17
CA GLN A 369 -9.50 -10.90 27.04
C GLN A 369 -9.27 -12.36 27.45
N PRO A 370 -8.14 -12.99 27.06
CA PRO A 370 -7.09 -12.43 26.20
C PRO A 370 -7.61 -12.13 24.79
N SER A 371 -7.02 -11.13 24.14
CA SER A 371 -7.36 -10.76 22.76
C SER A 371 -6.68 -11.72 21.80
N SER A 372 -7.33 -12.02 20.67
CA SER A 372 -6.76 -12.94 19.68
C SER A 372 -6.93 -12.46 18.25
N ILE A 373 -5.96 -12.83 17.42
CA ILE A 373 -5.91 -12.57 15.99
C ILE A 373 -5.58 -13.87 15.26
N VAL A 374 -6.15 -14.03 14.07
CA VAL A 374 -5.88 -15.18 13.21
C VAL A 374 -5.00 -14.72 12.07
N VAL A 375 -3.96 -15.50 11.80
CA VAL A 375 -3.05 -15.30 10.67
C VAL A 375 -3.10 -16.52 9.73
N GLN A 376 -3.13 -16.27 8.43
CA GLN A 376 -3.22 -17.29 7.39
C GLN A 376 -1.91 -17.31 6.60
N PHE A 377 -1.28 -18.48 6.57
CA PHE A 377 -0.06 -18.72 5.82
C PHE A 377 -0.41 -19.10 4.39
N THR A 378 0.32 -18.54 3.43
CA THR A 378 0.18 -18.88 2.01
C THR A 378 1.14 -19.98 1.58
N ASP A 379 2.26 -20.12 2.29
CA ASP A 379 3.30 -21.11 2.03
C ASP A 379 3.46 -22.08 3.21
N ASP A 380 3.58 -23.35 2.86
CA ASP A 380 3.59 -24.47 3.79
C ASP A 380 4.94 -24.60 4.52
N SER A 381 6.03 -24.23 3.85
CA SER A 381 7.38 -24.30 4.42
C SER A 381 7.57 -23.24 5.53
N THR A 382 7.08 -22.03 5.30
CA THR A 382 7.13 -20.93 6.29
C THR A 382 6.27 -21.23 7.52
N LEU A 383 5.11 -21.88 7.37
CA LEU A 383 4.30 -22.31 8.52
C LEU A 383 5.07 -23.30 9.40
N SER A 384 5.66 -24.32 8.79
CA SER A 384 6.39 -25.38 9.52
C SER A 384 7.58 -24.80 10.28
N SER A 385 8.37 -23.94 9.62
CA SER A 385 9.47 -23.21 10.23
C SER A 385 9.00 -22.30 11.38
N THR A 386 7.89 -21.58 11.19
CA THR A 386 7.33 -20.69 12.23
C THR A 386 6.86 -21.47 13.47
N LEU A 387 6.17 -22.60 13.29
CA LEU A 387 5.75 -23.46 14.40
C LEU A 387 6.96 -24.07 15.12
N PHE A 388 7.97 -24.50 14.38
CA PHE A 388 9.19 -25.03 14.99
C PHE A 388 9.90 -23.98 15.85
N LYS A 389 10.08 -22.75 15.33
CA LYS A 389 10.69 -21.63 16.05
C LYS A 389 9.83 -21.12 17.22
N ALA A 390 8.51 -21.24 17.14
CA ALA A 390 7.61 -20.73 18.17
C ALA A 390 7.68 -21.54 19.48
N ILE A 391 8.12 -22.80 19.44
CA ILE A 391 8.30 -23.61 20.65
C ILE A 391 9.54 -23.17 21.40
N GLY A 392 9.33 -22.65 22.61
CA GLY A 392 10.42 -22.15 23.45
C GLY A 392 10.85 -20.71 23.14
N ALA A 393 10.19 -20.04 22.19
CA ALA A 393 10.42 -18.64 21.88
C ALA A 393 10.15 -17.75 23.10
N SER A 394 11.03 -16.77 23.32
CA SER A 394 10.87 -15.81 24.42
C SER A 394 9.86 -14.70 24.06
N ASN A 395 9.80 -14.32 22.79
CA ASN A 395 8.92 -13.28 22.31
C ASN A 395 8.50 -13.51 20.84
N ILE A 396 7.20 -13.46 20.60
CA ILE A 396 6.63 -13.43 19.25
C ILE A 396 6.02 -12.05 19.02
N LYS A 397 6.42 -11.39 17.95
CA LYS A 397 5.90 -10.09 17.53
C LYS A 397 5.15 -10.23 16.20
N LEU A 398 4.04 -9.52 16.06
CA LEU A 398 3.32 -9.36 14.81
C LEU A 398 3.34 -7.90 14.41
N ILE A 399 3.82 -7.64 13.21
CA ILE A 399 3.92 -6.30 12.64
C ILE A 399 2.99 -6.26 11.43
N GLN A 400 1.92 -5.48 11.50
CA GLN A 400 1.02 -5.27 10.36
C GLN A 400 1.72 -4.42 9.31
N LEU A 401 1.83 -4.88 8.06
CA LEU A 401 2.37 -4.08 6.97
C LEU A 401 1.24 -3.27 6.30
N ASP A 402 1.54 -2.06 5.80
CA ASP A 402 0.55 -1.22 5.09
C ASP A 402 0.41 -1.62 3.60
N SER A 403 1.24 -2.58 3.14
CA SER A 403 1.14 -3.15 1.80
C SER A 403 -0.14 -3.98 1.64
N ALA A 404 -1.03 -3.49 0.77
CA ALA A 404 -2.25 -4.15 0.37
C ALA A 404 -1.97 -5.20 -0.72
N ILE A 405 -1.35 -6.35 -0.37
CA ILE A 405 -1.07 -7.46 -1.32
C ILE A 405 -2.28 -7.83 -2.16
N PHE A 406 -3.48 -7.81 -1.56
CA PHE A 406 -4.73 -8.19 -2.24
C PHE A 406 -4.99 -7.36 -3.50
N ALA A 407 -4.35 -6.19 -3.64
CA ALA A 407 -4.40 -5.37 -4.84
C ALA A 407 -3.47 -5.86 -5.96
N PHE A 408 -2.40 -6.59 -5.65
CA PHE A 408 -1.39 -7.08 -6.60
C PHE A 408 -1.60 -8.55 -6.95
N GLU A 409 -1.85 -9.39 -5.95
CA GLU A 409 -1.88 -10.85 -6.08
C GLU A 409 -2.79 -11.35 -7.21
N PRO A 410 -4.03 -10.87 -7.39
CA PRO A 410 -4.87 -11.31 -8.49
C PRO A 410 -4.24 -11.07 -9.87
N PHE A 411 -3.59 -9.92 -10.06
CA PHE A 411 -2.93 -9.59 -11.33
C PHE A 411 -1.67 -10.44 -11.54
N LEU A 412 -0.86 -10.62 -10.50
CA LEU A 412 0.36 -11.44 -10.56
C LEU A 412 0.03 -12.91 -10.89
N ARG A 413 -0.98 -13.50 -10.23
CA ARG A 413 -1.47 -14.85 -10.55
C ARG A 413 -1.92 -14.96 -12.01
N ARG A 414 -2.59 -13.92 -12.52
CA ARG A 414 -3.06 -13.89 -13.92
C ARG A 414 -1.91 -13.79 -14.91
N LEU A 415 -0.92 -12.93 -14.68
CA LEU A 415 0.27 -12.82 -15.54
C LEU A 415 1.05 -14.14 -15.61
N GLN A 416 1.17 -14.87 -14.50
CA GLN A 416 1.77 -16.22 -14.49
C GLN A 416 0.98 -17.23 -15.31
N ALA A 417 -0.35 -17.11 -15.32
CA ALA A 417 -1.25 -18.03 -16.01
C ALA A 417 -1.43 -17.72 -17.51
N ILE A 418 -0.93 -16.60 -18.03
CA ILE A 418 -0.98 -16.30 -19.47
C ILE A 418 -0.02 -17.24 -20.20
N ALA A 419 -0.58 -18.11 -21.04
CA ALA A 419 0.16 -18.93 -21.98
C ALA A 419 0.32 -18.18 -23.32
N ASP A 420 -0.81 -17.84 -23.93
CA ASP A 420 -0.91 -17.06 -25.17
C ASP A 420 -1.61 -15.73 -24.89
N LEU A 421 -1.08 -14.63 -25.44
CA LEU A 421 -1.64 -13.30 -25.25
C LEU A 421 -2.66 -12.97 -26.36
N PRO A 422 -3.95 -12.77 -26.04
CA PRO A 422 -4.92 -12.34 -27.04
C PRO A 422 -4.57 -10.97 -27.61
N LEU A 423 -4.79 -10.79 -28.92
CA LEU A 423 -4.48 -9.53 -29.64
C LEU A 423 -2.98 -9.16 -29.61
N GLU A 424 -2.07 -10.14 -29.52
CA GLU A 424 -0.62 -9.86 -29.45
C GLU A 424 -0.04 -9.15 -30.68
N GLU A 425 -0.66 -9.38 -31.85
CA GLU A 425 -0.34 -8.71 -33.11
C GLU A 425 -0.45 -7.19 -32.92
N GLU A 426 -1.58 -6.71 -32.38
CA GLU A 426 -1.83 -5.29 -32.19
C GLU A 426 -1.21 -4.71 -30.91
N VAL A 427 -1.16 -5.51 -29.82
CA VAL A 427 -0.77 -5.02 -28.48
C VAL A 427 0.75 -5.00 -28.28
N VAL A 428 1.48 -5.97 -28.84
CA VAL A 428 2.91 -6.17 -28.54
C VAL A 428 3.80 -6.05 -29.77
N THR A 429 3.41 -6.68 -30.88
CA THR A 429 4.29 -6.88 -32.05
C THR A 429 4.13 -5.83 -33.15
N TRP A 430 2.99 -5.11 -33.18
CA TRP A 430 2.69 -4.06 -34.15
C TRP A 430 3.83 -3.04 -34.32
N GLN A 431 4.12 -2.71 -35.58
CA GLN A 431 5.11 -1.72 -35.98
C GLN A 431 4.49 -0.57 -36.78
N SER A 432 5.15 0.59 -36.74
CA SER A 432 4.70 1.77 -37.48
C SER A 432 4.64 1.49 -38.99
N GLY A 433 3.44 1.59 -39.55
CA GLY A 433 3.17 1.29 -40.96
C GLY A 433 2.35 0.01 -41.19
N ASP A 434 2.23 -0.86 -40.18
CA ASP A 434 1.41 -2.07 -40.28
C ASP A 434 -0.09 -1.73 -40.39
N ALA A 435 -0.80 -2.52 -41.20
CA ALA A 435 -2.23 -2.35 -41.40
C ALA A 435 -3.02 -2.67 -40.11
N ILE A 436 -4.03 -1.87 -39.81
CA ILE A 436 -4.90 -2.11 -38.65
C ILE A 436 -5.87 -3.25 -38.98
N ALA A 437 -5.86 -4.29 -38.16
CA ALA A 437 -6.78 -5.41 -38.33
C ALA A 437 -8.24 -5.00 -38.07
N THR A 438 -9.14 -5.50 -38.92
CA THR A 438 -10.58 -5.22 -38.84
C THR A 438 -11.25 -6.16 -37.83
N SER A 439 -12.14 -5.62 -37.00
CA SER A 439 -12.92 -6.40 -36.03
C SER A 439 -13.85 -7.39 -36.73
N PRO A 440 -13.92 -8.67 -36.29
CA PRO A 440 -14.91 -9.62 -36.79
C PRO A 440 -16.35 -9.23 -36.39
N LEU A 441 -16.51 -8.33 -35.42
CA LEU A 441 -17.79 -7.87 -34.88
C LEU A 441 -18.30 -6.59 -35.57
N LYS A 442 -17.70 -6.21 -36.70
CA LYS A 442 -17.95 -4.93 -37.40
C LYS A 442 -19.41 -4.79 -37.90
N PRO A 443 -20.18 -3.82 -37.38
CA PRO A 443 -21.55 -3.56 -37.84
C PRO A 443 -21.58 -2.73 -39.13
N SER A 444 -21.35 -3.38 -40.26
CA SER A 444 -21.13 -2.72 -41.57
C SER A 444 -22.27 -1.77 -42.02
N ARG A 445 -23.54 -2.09 -41.71
CA ARG A 445 -24.69 -1.23 -42.04
C ARG A 445 -24.68 0.09 -41.26
N ILE A 446 -24.35 0.03 -39.97
CA ILE A 446 -24.31 1.21 -39.10
C ILE A 446 -23.15 2.12 -39.49
N LEU A 447 -21.98 1.53 -39.80
CA LEU A 447 -20.80 2.29 -40.23
C LEU A 447 -21.05 3.13 -41.48
N LYS A 448 -21.61 2.55 -42.54
CA LYS A 448 -21.98 3.30 -43.76
C LYS A 448 -22.97 4.42 -43.47
N GLY A 449 -23.89 4.20 -42.54
CA GLY A 449 -24.85 5.22 -42.10
C GLY A 449 -24.19 6.36 -41.31
N LEU A 450 -23.24 6.05 -40.44
CA LEU A 450 -22.49 7.02 -39.63
C LEU A 450 -21.62 7.92 -40.51
N GLU A 451 -20.89 7.35 -41.46
CA GLU A 451 -20.06 8.09 -42.42
C GLU A 451 -20.88 9.08 -43.26
N ALA A 452 -22.12 8.70 -43.63
CA ALA A 452 -23.03 9.56 -44.40
C ALA A 452 -23.78 10.63 -43.55
N SER A 453 -23.63 10.60 -42.22
CA SER A 453 -24.46 11.36 -41.27
C SER A 453 -23.68 12.29 -40.33
N ALA A 454 -22.44 12.66 -40.67
CA ALA A 454 -21.66 13.63 -39.88
C ALA A 454 -22.44 14.96 -39.68
N GLY A 455 -22.52 15.44 -38.43
CA GLY A 455 -23.26 16.65 -38.06
C GLY A 455 -24.79 16.55 -38.12
N LYS A 456 -25.34 15.38 -38.46
CA LYS A 456 -26.80 15.11 -38.47
C LYS A 456 -27.22 14.31 -37.24
N ASP A 457 -28.52 14.23 -37.02
CA ASP A 457 -29.08 13.39 -35.95
C ASP A 457 -28.94 11.90 -36.32
N VAL A 458 -28.11 11.18 -35.56
CA VAL A 458 -27.88 9.73 -35.70
C VAL A 458 -28.70 8.92 -34.70
N GLY A 459 -29.53 9.54 -33.85
CA GLY A 459 -30.27 8.84 -32.80
C GLY A 459 -31.11 7.67 -33.34
N ARG A 460 -31.83 7.89 -34.44
CA ARG A 460 -32.62 6.84 -35.11
C ARG A 460 -31.75 5.72 -35.68
N LEU A 461 -30.58 6.04 -36.21
CA LEU A 461 -29.63 5.04 -36.75
C LEU A 461 -29.12 4.11 -35.63
N LEU A 462 -28.90 4.67 -34.44
CA LEU A 462 -28.37 3.96 -33.27
C LEU A 462 -29.45 3.33 -32.38
N GLY A 463 -30.73 3.41 -32.76
CA GLY A 463 -31.84 2.89 -31.94
C GLY A 463 -32.04 3.67 -30.62
N ILE A 464 -31.64 4.95 -30.59
CA ILE A 464 -31.73 5.83 -29.41
C ILE A 464 -32.89 6.80 -29.62
N ALA A 465 -33.84 6.82 -28.67
CA ALA A 465 -35.04 7.66 -28.76
C ALA A 465 -34.74 9.18 -28.71
N LYS A 466 -33.63 9.57 -28.09
CA LYS A 466 -33.19 10.96 -27.99
C LYS A 466 -32.38 11.35 -29.22
N LYS A 467 -32.47 12.63 -29.59
CA LYS A 467 -31.61 13.25 -30.61
C LYS A 467 -30.13 13.09 -30.22
N VAL A 468 -29.32 12.55 -31.12
CA VAL A 468 -27.86 12.39 -30.95
C VAL A 468 -27.18 13.04 -32.14
N ILE A 469 -26.47 14.14 -31.91
CA ILE A 469 -25.64 14.78 -32.94
C ILE A 469 -24.18 14.58 -32.54
N LEU A 470 -23.39 14.06 -33.47
CA LEU A 470 -21.96 13.83 -33.29
C LEU A 470 -21.17 14.78 -34.19
N ASP A 471 -20.10 15.34 -33.64
CA ASP A 471 -19.11 16.06 -34.44
C ASP A 471 -18.23 15.08 -35.26
N GLU A 472 -17.47 15.61 -36.22
CA GLU A 472 -16.63 14.79 -37.12
C GLU A 472 -15.64 13.89 -36.37
N SER A 473 -15.03 14.39 -35.29
CA SER A 473 -14.08 13.62 -34.49
C SER A 473 -14.77 12.52 -33.68
N GLN A 474 -15.98 12.77 -33.19
CA GLN A 474 -16.82 11.77 -32.51
C GLN A 474 -17.30 10.69 -33.49
N VAL A 475 -17.69 11.05 -34.71
CA VAL A 475 -18.05 10.07 -35.75
C VAL A 475 -16.85 9.21 -36.12
N ALA A 476 -15.70 9.81 -36.39
CA ALA A 476 -14.47 9.08 -36.71
C ALA A 476 -14.06 8.13 -35.56
N SER A 477 -14.16 8.59 -34.32
CA SER A 477 -13.84 7.78 -33.13
C SER A 477 -14.82 6.62 -32.97
N LEU A 478 -16.13 6.86 -33.15
CA LEU A 478 -17.14 5.79 -33.11
C LEU A 478 -16.91 4.76 -34.22
N CYS A 479 -16.58 5.21 -35.44
CA CYS A 479 -16.25 4.31 -36.55
C CYS A 479 -15.00 3.47 -36.25
N SER A 480 -13.95 4.06 -35.67
CA SER A 480 -12.74 3.33 -35.23
C SER A 480 -13.11 2.26 -34.18
N CYS A 481 -13.85 2.62 -33.14
CA CYS A 481 -14.33 1.70 -32.10
C CYS A 481 -15.15 0.53 -32.66
N LEU A 482 -15.91 0.74 -33.74
CA LEU A 482 -16.77 -0.28 -34.32
C LEU A 482 -16.09 -1.13 -35.40
N SER A 483 -14.96 -0.68 -35.95
CA SER A 483 -14.32 -1.32 -37.11
C SER A 483 -12.98 -1.98 -36.82
N GLN A 484 -12.24 -1.53 -35.81
CA GLN A 484 -10.88 -2.02 -35.51
C GLN A 484 -10.89 -3.10 -34.42
N ARG A 485 -9.98 -4.08 -34.51
CA ARG A 485 -9.76 -5.06 -33.43
C ARG A 485 -9.26 -4.41 -32.15
N VAL A 486 -8.28 -3.51 -32.27
CA VAL A 486 -7.82 -2.63 -31.19
C VAL A 486 -8.01 -1.19 -31.62
N SER A 487 -8.81 -0.43 -30.87
CA SER A 487 -9.09 0.98 -31.16
C SER A 487 -8.67 1.88 -30.00
N LEU A 488 -7.98 2.98 -30.30
CA LEU A 488 -7.57 3.98 -29.32
C LEU A 488 -8.28 5.29 -29.59
N VAL A 489 -9.06 5.74 -28.62
CA VAL A 489 -9.69 7.07 -28.65
C VAL A 489 -9.06 7.94 -27.58
N GLN A 490 -8.31 8.96 -28.02
CA GLN A 490 -7.85 10.03 -27.16
C GLN A 490 -8.97 11.05 -27.01
N GLY A 491 -9.37 11.34 -25.77
CA GLY A 491 -10.32 12.41 -25.50
C GLY A 491 -9.77 13.41 -24.50
N PRO A 492 -9.47 14.64 -24.91
CA PRO A 492 -9.23 15.75 -24.00
C PRO A 492 -10.38 15.97 -23.00
N PRO A 493 -10.19 16.79 -21.94
CA PRO A 493 -11.24 17.12 -21.00
C PRO A 493 -12.52 17.67 -21.64
N GLY A 494 -13.68 17.12 -21.26
CA GLY A 494 -14.98 17.64 -21.70
C GLY A 494 -15.41 17.27 -23.12
N THR A 495 -14.66 16.41 -23.82
CA THR A 495 -14.94 16.02 -25.23
C THR A 495 -15.95 14.88 -25.41
N GLY A 496 -16.46 14.30 -24.32
CA GLY A 496 -17.50 13.27 -24.38
C GLY A 496 -16.99 11.82 -24.44
N LYS A 497 -15.78 11.52 -23.95
CA LYS A 497 -15.23 10.15 -23.84
C LYS A 497 -16.24 9.09 -23.35
N THR A 498 -16.82 9.31 -22.17
CA THR A 498 -17.81 8.41 -21.53
C THR A 498 -19.05 8.24 -22.42
N PHE A 499 -19.53 9.34 -23.02
CA PHE A 499 -20.68 9.32 -23.91
C PHE A 499 -20.38 8.51 -25.18
N LEU A 500 -19.22 8.71 -25.80
CA LEU A 500 -18.78 7.95 -26.97
C LEU A 500 -18.66 6.46 -26.65
N GLY A 501 -18.04 6.11 -25.51
CA GLY A 501 -17.94 4.71 -25.07
C GLY A 501 -19.31 4.07 -24.86
N ALA A 502 -20.28 4.80 -24.30
CA ALA A 502 -21.64 4.31 -24.15
C ALA A 502 -22.33 4.08 -25.50
N LEU A 503 -22.11 4.94 -26.50
CA LEU A 503 -22.61 4.73 -27.87
C LEU A 503 -21.99 3.52 -28.54
N ALA A 504 -20.67 3.34 -28.44
CA ALA A 504 -19.98 2.16 -28.95
C ALA A 504 -20.53 0.87 -28.29
N GLY A 505 -20.70 0.89 -26.97
CA GLY A 505 -21.33 -0.19 -26.22
C GLY A 505 -22.75 -0.50 -26.68
N LYS A 506 -23.58 0.52 -26.92
CA LYS A 506 -24.96 0.35 -27.43
C LYS A 506 -25.00 -0.30 -28.80
N VAL A 507 -24.19 0.20 -29.74
CA VAL A 507 -24.16 -0.33 -31.11
C VAL A 507 -23.69 -1.78 -31.13
N LEU A 508 -22.62 -2.10 -30.40
CA LEU A 508 -22.12 -3.47 -30.32
C LEU A 508 -23.09 -4.41 -29.61
N PHE A 509 -23.80 -3.93 -28.59
CA PHE A 509 -24.88 -4.66 -27.93
C PHE A 509 -26.02 -4.99 -28.90
N ASP A 510 -26.47 -4.04 -29.72
CA ASP A 510 -27.57 -4.26 -30.66
C ASP A 510 -27.16 -5.10 -31.88
N ALA A 511 -25.92 -4.95 -32.35
CA ALA A 511 -25.48 -5.53 -33.62
C ALA A 511 -24.84 -6.91 -33.49
N THR A 512 -24.53 -7.36 -32.27
CA THR A 512 -23.83 -8.63 -32.00
C THR A 512 -24.47 -9.34 -30.82
N ASP A 513 -24.17 -10.63 -30.63
CA ASP A 513 -24.51 -11.39 -29.42
C ASP A 513 -23.32 -11.50 -28.43
N ALA A 514 -22.20 -10.84 -28.74
CA ALA A 514 -21.00 -10.90 -27.91
C ALA A 514 -21.26 -10.30 -26.52
N VAL A 515 -20.62 -10.89 -25.51
CA VAL A 515 -20.58 -10.36 -24.14
C VAL A 515 -19.51 -9.28 -24.06
N SER A 516 -19.85 -8.14 -23.47
CA SER A 516 -18.95 -7.00 -23.28
C SER A 516 -18.52 -6.87 -21.82
N LEU A 517 -17.20 -6.78 -21.61
CA LEU A 517 -16.60 -6.43 -20.34
C LEU A 517 -16.27 -4.94 -20.32
N VAL A 518 -16.88 -4.20 -19.41
CA VAL A 518 -16.62 -2.78 -19.16
C VAL A 518 -15.71 -2.64 -17.95
N MET A 519 -14.54 -2.06 -18.16
CA MET A 519 -13.52 -1.84 -17.14
C MET A 519 -13.22 -0.37 -16.93
N CYS A 520 -13.22 0.04 -15.66
CA CYS A 520 -12.79 1.39 -15.25
C CYS A 520 -11.77 1.28 -14.10
N PHE A 521 -10.99 2.33 -13.85
CA PHE A 521 -10.09 2.35 -12.70
C PHE A 521 -10.85 2.53 -11.37
N THR A 522 -11.82 3.45 -11.33
CA THR A 522 -12.57 3.79 -10.11
C THR A 522 -14.01 3.28 -10.11
N ASN A 523 -14.58 3.06 -8.90
CA ASN A 523 -16.01 2.74 -8.77
C ASN A 523 -16.91 3.86 -9.27
N HIS A 524 -16.47 5.12 -9.14
CA HIS A 524 -17.24 6.28 -9.57
C HIS A 524 -17.34 6.35 -11.11
N ALA A 525 -16.23 6.15 -11.81
CA ALA A 525 -16.21 6.08 -13.28
C ALA A 525 -17.08 4.93 -13.78
N LEU A 526 -16.94 3.74 -13.18
CA LEU A 526 -17.78 2.57 -13.51
C LEU A 526 -19.27 2.88 -13.33
N ASP A 527 -19.64 3.49 -12.20
CA ASP A 527 -21.02 3.88 -11.93
C ASP A 527 -21.59 4.81 -12.97
N GLN A 528 -20.83 5.86 -13.29
CA GLN A 528 -21.21 6.83 -14.29
C GLN A 528 -21.38 6.17 -15.66
N PHE A 529 -20.45 5.30 -16.06
CA PHE A 529 -20.47 4.61 -17.34
C PHE A 529 -21.66 3.65 -17.46
N LEU A 530 -21.93 2.83 -16.44
CA LEU A 530 -23.11 1.94 -16.42
C LEU A 530 -24.43 2.73 -16.45
N GLU A 531 -24.49 3.86 -15.75
CA GLU A 531 -25.65 4.76 -15.83
C GLU A 531 -25.84 5.33 -17.24
N ASP A 532 -24.75 5.64 -17.94
CA ASP A 532 -24.80 6.15 -19.31
C ASP A 532 -25.21 5.06 -20.32
N LEU A 533 -24.76 3.81 -20.14
CA LEU A 533 -25.24 2.65 -20.90
C LEU A 533 -26.77 2.46 -20.77
N MET A 534 -27.30 2.58 -19.56
CA MET A 534 -28.75 2.52 -19.34
C MET A 534 -29.48 3.70 -20.00
N LYS A 535 -28.88 4.91 -20.00
CA LYS A 535 -29.48 6.10 -20.63
C LYS A 535 -29.56 5.99 -22.16
N VAL A 536 -28.60 5.31 -22.79
CA VAL A 536 -28.62 5.07 -24.25
C VAL A 536 -29.51 3.88 -24.63
N GLY A 537 -30.16 3.22 -23.66
CA GLY A 537 -31.22 2.24 -23.91
C GLY A 537 -30.81 0.78 -23.74
N ILE A 538 -29.66 0.48 -23.10
CA ILE A 538 -29.35 -0.89 -22.71
C ILE A 538 -30.21 -1.28 -21.49
N PRO A 539 -30.93 -2.42 -21.50
CA PRO A 539 -31.71 -2.88 -20.37
C PRO A 539 -30.86 -3.15 -19.13
N ASP A 540 -31.34 -2.74 -17.95
CA ASP A 540 -30.71 -3.05 -16.67
C ASP A 540 -30.69 -4.56 -16.38
N THR A 541 -31.65 -5.32 -16.93
CA THR A 541 -31.72 -6.78 -16.87
C THR A 541 -30.53 -7.48 -17.54
N ASP A 542 -29.85 -6.84 -18.50
CA ASP A 542 -28.71 -7.40 -19.22
C ASP A 542 -27.34 -6.97 -18.67
N ILE A 543 -27.35 -6.13 -17.62
CA ILE A 543 -26.15 -5.61 -16.97
C ILE A 543 -25.94 -6.32 -15.63
N VAL A 544 -24.70 -6.72 -15.35
CA VAL A 544 -24.26 -7.05 -13.98
C VAL A 544 -23.07 -6.20 -13.59
N ARG A 545 -23.08 -5.76 -12.34
CA ARG A 545 -21.98 -5.01 -11.74
C ARG A 545 -21.25 -5.84 -10.70
N LEU A 546 -19.93 -5.92 -10.83
CA LEU A 546 -19.05 -6.55 -9.84
C LEU A 546 -18.41 -5.48 -8.95
N GLY A 547 -18.37 -5.73 -7.64
CA GLY A 547 -17.79 -4.80 -6.66
C GLY A 547 -18.61 -4.60 -5.38
N SER A 548 -18.00 -3.97 -4.39
CA SER A 548 -18.52 -3.82 -3.02
C SER A 548 -19.38 -2.57 -2.79
N LYS A 549 -19.22 -1.53 -3.62
CA LYS A 549 -19.92 -0.24 -3.51
C LYS A 549 -20.79 0.04 -4.73
N GLY A 550 -21.71 0.99 -4.61
CA GLY A 550 -22.48 1.48 -5.75
C GLY A 550 -23.42 2.65 -5.47
N THR A 551 -23.80 3.36 -6.53
CA THR A 551 -24.83 4.41 -6.45
C THR A 551 -26.21 3.80 -6.25
N HIS A 552 -27.19 4.62 -5.87
CA HIS A 552 -28.58 4.18 -5.76
C HIS A 552 -29.09 3.49 -7.04
N ARG A 553 -28.62 3.94 -8.22
CA ARG A 553 -29.10 3.47 -9.53
C ARG A 553 -28.42 2.18 -9.98
N THR A 554 -27.15 1.98 -9.65
CA THR A 554 -26.37 0.79 -10.04
C THR A 554 -26.25 -0.26 -8.93
N ASN A 555 -26.66 0.06 -7.70
CA ASN A 555 -26.65 -0.90 -6.60
C ASN A 555 -27.55 -2.12 -6.87
N PRO A 556 -28.74 -2.00 -7.49
CA PRO A 556 -29.54 -3.17 -7.91
C PRO A 556 -28.81 -4.08 -8.91
N LEU A 557 -27.94 -3.54 -9.77
CA LEU A 557 -27.18 -4.29 -10.77
C LEU A 557 -26.10 -5.19 -10.16
N ARG A 558 -25.78 -5.03 -8.87
CA ARG A 558 -24.68 -5.76 -8.25
C ARG A 558 -25.00 -7.23 -8.12
N LEU A 559 -24.00 -8.07 -8.33
CA LEU A 559 -24.10 -9.53 -8.28
C LEU A 559 -24.90 -10.07 -7.08
N ARG A 560 -24.65 -9.55 -5.87
CA ARG A 560 -25.34 -9.98 -4.64
C ARG A 560 -26.85 -9.70 -4.59
N PHE A 561 -27.34 -8.75 -5.40
CA PHE A 561 -28.76 -8.41 -5.52
C PHE A 561 -29.40 -9.04 -6.76
N GLN A 562 -28.62 -9.73 -7.58
CA GLN A 562 -29.16 -10.51 -8.67
C GLN A 562 -29.79 -11.79 -8.14
N PRO A 563 -30.83 -12.33 -8.81
CA PRO A 563 -31.37 -13.64 -8.48
C PRO A 563 -30.24 -14.68 -8.52
N PRO A 564 -30.02 -15.46 -7.44
CA PRO A 564 -28.92 -16.41 -7.39
C PRO A 564 -29.13 -17.52 -8.44
N GLY A 565 -28.02 -18.00 -9.01
CA GLY A 565 -28.01 -19.25 -9.74
C GLY A 565 -28.50 -20.41 -8.86
N LYS A 566 -29.00 -21.48 -9.48
CA LYS A 566 -29.40 -22.70 -8.77
C LYS A 566 -28.27 -23.72 -8.91
N LEU A 567 -27.81 -24.26 -7.79
CA LEU A 567 -26.94 -25.44 -7.80
C LEU A 567 -27.75 -26.65 -8.30
N THR A 568 -27.12 -27.47 -9.13
CA THR A 568 -27.65 -28.76 -9.57
C THR A 568 -27.74 -29.74 -8.38
N PRO A 569 -28.58 -30.78 -8.44
CA PRO A 569 -28.64 -31.81 -7.40
C PRO A 569 -27.29 -32.47 -7.13
N THR A 570 -26.47 -32.65 -8.16
CA THR A 570 -25.10 -33.19 -8.06
C THR A 570 -24.16 -32.24 -7.33
N GLN A 571 -24.21 -30.93 -7.62
CA GLN A 571 -23.42 -29.93 -6.89
C GLN A 571 -23.86 -29.80 -5.42
N TRP A 572 -25.15 -29.98 -5.13
CA TRP A 572 -25.65 -30.04 -3.74
C TRP A 572 -25.06 -31.23 -2.99
N ALA A 573 -25.13 -32.43 -3.57
CA ALA A 573 -24.57 -33.64 -2.98
C ALA A 573 -23.06 -33.50 -2.72
N GLU A 574 -22.31 -32.93 -3.69
CA GLU A 574 -20.88 -32.70 -3.52
C GLU A 574 -20.58 -31.61 -2.48
N THR A 575 -21.39 -30.55 -2.42
CA THR A 575 -21.29 -29.51 -1.39
C THR A 575 -21.45 -30.10 0.01
N ASP A 576 -22.45 -30.97 0.21
CA ASP A 576 -22.69 -31.62 1.50
C ASP A 576 -21.56 -32.59 1.86
N ARG A 577 -21.02 -33.32 0.88
CA ARG A 577 -19.84 -34.18 1.05
C ARG A 577 -18.60 -33.38 1.45
N LEU A 578 -18.33 -32.26 0.79
CA LEU A 578 -17.20 -31.38 1.11
C LEU A 578 -17.36 -30.75 2.49
N LYS A 579 -18.56 -30.31 2.87
CA LYS A 579 -18.85 -29.82 4.23
C LYS A 579 -18.54 -30.89 5.29
N LEU A 580 -18.91 -32.14 5.06
CA LEU A 580 -18.59 -33.24 5.97
C LEU A 580 -17.08 -33.48 6.09
N ARG A 581 -16.36 -33.51 4.96
CA ARG A 581 -14.89 -33.66 4.95
C ARG A 581 -14.19 -32.50 5.66
N LEU A 582 -14.63 -31.26 5.42
CA LEU A 582 -14.11 -30.08 6.12
C LEU A 582 -14.25 -30.19 7.64
N ALA A 583 -15.39 -30.67 8.14
CA ALA A 583 -15.58 -30.91 9.57
C ALA A 583 -14.64 -32.01 10.13
N GLN A 584 -14.36 -33.06 9.34
CA GLN A 584 -13.40 -34.10 9.72
C GLN A 584 -11.97 -33.57 9.73
N HIS A 585 -11.56 -32.82 8.71
CA HIS A 585 -10.24 -32.18 8.63
C HIS A 585 -10.05 -31.18 9.76
N GLU A 586 -11.06 -30.37 10.08
CA GLU A 586 -11.05 -29.46 11.23
C GLU A 586 -10.81 -30.22 12.54
N LYS A 587 -11.50 -31.36 12.76
CA LYS A 587 -11.31 -32.18 13.97
C LYS A 587 -9.87 -32.70 14.07
N ARG A 588 -9.33 -33.29 13.00
CA ARG A 588 -7.94 -33.80 12.96
C ARG A 588 -6.93 -32.68 13.21
N LEU A 589 -7.13 -31.52 12.60
CA LEU A 589 -6.26 -30.36 12.76
C LEU A 589 -6.25 -29.86 14.20
N ARG A 590 -7.42 -29.82 14.88
CA ARG A 590 -7.52 -29.45 16.30
C ARG A 590 -6.81 -30.48 17.21
N GLU A 591 -6.92 -31.77 16.90
CA GLU A 591 -6.26 -32.85 17.66
C GLU A 591 -4.73 -32.82 17.51
N ALA A 592 -4.24 -32.64 16.28
CA ALA A 592 -2.81 -32.48 15.99
C ALA A 592 -2.25 -31.22 16.69
N PHE A 593 -2.97 -30.10 16.60
CA PHE A 593 -2.56 -28.85 17.25
C PHE A 593 -2.57 -28.96 18.79
N LYS A 594 -3.53 -29.67 19.37
CA LYS A 594 -3.56 -29.94 20.83
C LYS A 594 -2.33 -30.74 21.28
N THR A 595 -1.88 -31.67 20.44
CA THR A 595 -0.65 -32.45 20.68
C THR A 595 0.58 -31.53 20.64
N TYR A 596 0.65 -30.64 19.64
CA TYR A 596 1.69 -29.62 19.53
C TYR A 596 1.72 -28.65 20.73
N GLU A 597 0.59 -28.08 21.14
CA GLU A 597 0.52 -27.11 22.25
C GLU A 597 0.98 -27.73 23.58
N SER A 598 0.71 -29.02 23.77
CA SER A 598 1.10 -29.70 24.99
C SER A 598 2.62 -29.77 25.19
N ALA A 599 3.41 -29.67 24.10
CA ALA A 599 4.89 -29.59 23.96
C ALA A 599 5.76 -30.49 24.87
N ASN A 600 5.15 -31.31 25.70
CA ASN A 600 5.76 -32.31 26.55
C ASN A 600 5.72 -33.61 25.79
N ILE A 601 6.72 -33.79 24.92
CA ILE A 601 6.97 -35.06 24.26
C ILE A 601 7.09 -36.12 25.35
N THR A 602 6.08 -36.98 25.41
CA THR A 602 5.96 -37.99 26.46
C THR A 602 6.99 -39.08 26.23
N LYS A 603 7.39 -39.76 27.32
CA LYS A 603 8.28 -40.93 27.22
C LYS A 603 7.69 -42.01 26.29
N LYS A 604 6.35 -42.10 26.24
CA LYS A 604 5.62 -42.99 25.32
C LYS A 604 5.92 -42.66 23.87
N GLN A 605 5.81 -41.39 23.48
CA GLN A 605 6.09 -40.95 22.11
C GLN A 605 7.56 -41.13 21.72
N ILE A 606 8.49 -40.99 22.68
CA ILE A 606 9.91 -41.29 22.43
C ILE A 606 10.08 -42.78 22.14
N MET A 607 9.51 -43.66 22.97
CA MET A 607 9.60 -45.10 22.74
C MET A 607 8.93 -45.53 21.43
N GLU A 608 7.75 -45.00 21.11
CA GLU A 608 7.06 -45.24 19.83
C GLU A 608 7.91 -44.78 18.64
N TYR A 609 8.54 -43.59 18.72
CA TYR A 609 9.43 -43.12 17.65
C TYR A 609 10.65 -44.04 17.46
N LEU A 610 11.30 -44.44 18.56
CA LEU A 610 12.48 -45.30 18.50
C LEU A 610 12.17 -46.69 17.93
N GLU A 611 10.95 -47.19 18.12
CA GLU A 611 10.50 -48.49 17.59
C GLU A 611 10.48 -48.52 16.05
N PHE A 612 10.13 -47.41 15.40
CA PHE A 612 9.99 -47.33 13.94
C PHE A 612 11.17 -46.62 13.25
N ALA A 613 12.08 -46.01 14.00
CA ALA A 613 13.26 -45.34 13.46
C ALA A 613 14.39 -46.35 13.21
N SER A 614 14.63 -46.71 11.95
CA SER A 614 15.59 -47.78 11.56
C SER A 614 17.03 -47.56 12.07
N GLU A 615 17.49 -46.31 12.16
CA GLU A 615 18.83 -45.98 12.70
C GLU A 615 18.87 -45.96 14.24
N ASP A 616 17.70 -45.80 14.88
CA ASP A 616 17.57 -45.64 16.32
C ASP A 616 16.94 -46.87 17.02
N LEU A 617 16.58 -47.91 16.25
CA LEU A 617 16.02 -49.17 16.76
C LEU A 617 16.88 -49.82 17.87
N PRO A 618 18.23 -49.80 17.83
CA PRO A 618 19.05 -50.29 18.94
C PRO A 618 18.78 -49.58 20.28
N PHE A 619 18.35 -48.32 20.26
CA PHE A 619 17.96 -47.60 21.47
C PHE A 619 16.59 -48.08 21.99
N PHE A 620 15.64 -48.39 21.10
CA PHE A 620 14.37 -49.00 21.50
C PHE A 620 14.62 -50.33 22.19
N GLU A 621 15.42 -51.21 21.59
CA GLU A 621 15.79 -52.51 22.16
C GLU A 621 16.50 -52.38 23.52
N ALA A 622 17.36 -51.36 23.68
CA ALA A 622 18.05 -51.09 24.95
C ALA A 622 17.12 -50.53 26.04
N PHE A 623 16.01 -49.89 25.69
CA PHE A 623 15.07 -49.26 26.62
C PHE A 623 13.76 -50.03 26.82
N ALA A 624 13.47 -51.02 25.96
CA ALA A 624 12.29 -51.87 26.05
C ALA A 624 12.38 -52.75 27.31
N VAL A 625 11.38 -52.62 28.18
CA VAL A 625 11.27 -53.48 29.37
C VAL A 625 10.61 -54.80 28.93
N PRO A 626 11.24 -55.96 29.15
CA PRO A 626 10.66 -57.25 28.76
C PRO A 626 9.29 -57.49 29.40
N ASP A 627 8.35 -58.04 28.63
CA ASP A 627 6.99 -58.32 29.08
C ASP A 627 6.96 -59.20 30.34
N GLU A 628 5.99 -58.94 31.23
CA GLU A 628 5.76 -59.73 32.43
C GLU A 628 5.29 -61.14 32.04
N SER A 629 6.18 -62.12 32.16
CA SER A 629 5.85 -63.55 32.01
C SER A 629 4.84 -64.01 33.08
N GLU A 630 3.67 -64.45 32.62
CA GLU A 630 2.64 -65.38 33.17
C GLU A 630 2.13 -65.30 34.63
N ASP A 631 2.84 -64.70 35.59
CA ASP A 631 2.54 -64.89 37.03
C ASP A 631 1.72 -63.76 37.70
N ASN A 632 1.23 -62.75 36.97
CA ASN A 632 0.44 -61.63 37.53
C ASN A 632 1.14 -60.85 38.70
N MET A 633 2.46 -61.02 38.86
CA MET A 633 3.27 -60.42 39.92
C MET A 633 3.94 -59.12 39.46
N THR A 634 3.63 -58.00 40.13
CA THR A 634 4.22 -56.68 39.81
C THR A 634 5.66 -56.56 40.34
N ARG A 635 6.63 -56.32 39.47
CA ARG A 635 8.02 -56.06 39.90
C ARG A 635 8.18 -54.66 40.50
N VAL A 636 8.86 -54.60 41.65
CA VAL A 636 9.18 -53.35 42.37
C VAL A 636 10.69 -53.10 42.38
N GLY A 637 11.08 -51.85 42.12
CA GLY A 637 12.45 -51.38 42.23
C GLY A 637 12.86 -51.04 43.67
N LYS A 638 14.04 -50.42 43.82
CA LYS A 638 14.53 -49.96 45.14
C LYS A 638 13.48 -49.05 45.82
N ARG A 639 13.24 -49.29 47.11
CA ARG A 639 12.21 -48.61 47.94
C ARG A 639 10.74 -48.94 47.59
N GLY A 640 10.47 -50.08 46.96
CA GLY A 640 9.10 -50.55 46.74
C GLY A 640 8.33 -49.81 45.64
N LYS A 641 9.01 -49.02 44.80
CA LYS A 641 8.37 -48.34 43.66
C LYS A 641 8.14 -49.32 42.51
N LYS A 642 6.93 -49.39 41.97
CA LYS A 642 6.60 -50.19 40.78
C LYS A 642 7.53 -49.84 39.61
N VAL A 643 8.06 -50.85 38.94
CA VAL A 643 8.80 -50.69 37.67
C VAL A 643 7.76 -50.44 36.59
N ASP A 644 7.83 -49.29 35.93
CA ASP A 644 6.97 -48.95 34.79
C ASP A 644 7.67 -49.28 33.46
N SER A 645 6.93 -49.19 32.36
CA SER A 645 7.42 -49.44 30.99
C SER A 645 8.52 -48.46 30.54
N PHE A 646 8.83 -47.42 31.32
CA PHE A 646 9.82 -46.40 31.00
C PHE A 646 11.07 -46.47 31.91
N TYR A 647 11.16 -47.50 32.75
CA TYR A 647 12.21 -47.63 33.77
C TYR A 647 13.63 -47.51 33.20
N LEU A 648 13.93 -48.18 32.08
CA LEU A 648 15.27 -48.18 31.48
C LEU A 648 15.60 -46.83 30.85
N LEU A 649 14.66 -46.23 30.10
CA LEU A 649 14.80 -44.87 29.58
C LEU A 649 15.05 -43.85 30.71
N ASP A 650 14.36 -43.96 31.84
CA ASP A 650 14.54 -43.08 33.00
C ASP A 650 15.91 -43.19 33.66
N ARG A 651 16.50 -44.38 33.68
CA ARG A 651 17.87 -44.58 34.17
C ARG A 651 18.86 -43.92 33.23
N TRP A 652 18.68 -44.11 31.92
CA TRP A 652 19.56 -43.55 30.90
C TRP A 652 19.53 -42.02 30.90
N ILE A 653 18.34 -41.41 31.01
CA ILE A 653 18.18 -39.95 31.15
C ILE A 653 18.84 -39.42 32.43
N ARG A 654 18.89 -40.20 33.51
CA ARG A 654 19.56 -39.84 34.78
C ARG A 654 21.07 -40.11 34.78
N ASN A 655 21.68 -40.29 33.61
CA ASN A 655 23.11 -40.58 33.44
C ASN A 655 23.59 -41.85 34.16
N GLN A 656 22.70 -42.84 34.34
CA GLN A 656 23.10 -44.14 34.87
C GLN A 656 23.71 -45.00 33.76
N THR A 657 24.72 -45.79 34.10
CA THR A 657 25.57 -46.53 33.16
C THR A 657 25.17 -48.00 33.00
N ASP A 658 24.03 -48.41 33.57
CA ASP A 658 23.57 -49.80 33.52
C ASP A 658 22.03 -49.96 33.59
N GLU A 659 21.57 -51.14 33.17
CA GLU A 659 20.17 -51.59 33.10
C GLU A 659 19.54 -51.86 34.48
N GLY A 660 20.31 -51.66 35.57
CA GLY A 660 19.85 -51.86 36.94
C GLY A 660 19.42 -53.30 37.23
N ILE A 661 18.13 -53.49 37.52
CA ILE A 661 17.54 -54.79 37.90
C ILE A 661 17.49 -55.76 36.71
N PHE A 662 17.65 -55.25 35.48
CA PHE A 662 17.56 -56.02 34.24
C PHE A 662 18.91 -56.42 33.63
N LYS A 663 20.03 -56.24 34.34
CA LYS A 663 21.39 -56.56 33.87
C LYS A 663 21.58 -57.95 33.22
N ASN A 664 20.79 -58.94 33.63
CA ASN A 664 20.91 -60.33 33.14
C ASN A 664 19.80 -60.73 32.15
N LYS A 665 18.89 -59.81 31.76
CA LYS A 665 17.72 -60.11 30.90
C LYS A 665 17.61 -59.24 29.65
N VAL A 666 18.28 -58.09 29.60
CA VAL A 666 18.20 -57.09 28.51
C VAL A 666 19.53 -56.97 27.74
N GLN A 667 20.48 -57.91 27.94
CA GLN A 667 21.71 -57.94 27.15
C GLN A 667 21.41 -58.42 25.72
N VAL A 668 21.00 -57.48 24.88
CA VAL A 668 20.99 -57.60 23.42
C VAL A 668 22.40 -57.24 22.90
N GLU A 669 22.94 -58.00 21.95
CA GLU A 669 24.22 -57.66 21.30
C GLU A 669 24.15 -56.24 20.72
N GLY A 670 24.90 -55.29 21.29
CA GLY A 670 24.93 -53.90 20.84
C GLY A 670 24.40 -52.84 21.82
N SER A 671 23.86 -53.23 22.99
CA SER A 671 23.35 -52.27 23.99
C SER A 671 24.45 -51.62 24.87
N LEU A 672 25.62 -52.25 25.00
CA LEU A 672 26.75 -51.78 25.82
C LEU A 672 27.25 -50.36 25.45
N PRO A 673 27.47 -50.02 24.16
CA PRO A 673 27.84 -48.66 23.75
C PRO A 673 26.80 -47.59 24.12
N ILE A 674 25.50 -47.95 24.09
CA ILE A 674 24.39 -47.02 24.39
C ILE A 674 24.38 -46.64 25.87
N TRP A 675 24.61 -47.59 26.77
CA TRP A 675 24.75 -47.34 28.20
C TRP A 675 26.06 -46.68 28.60
N ALA A 676 27.11 -46.80 27.78
CA ALA A 676 28.41 -46.14 27.98
C ALA A 676 28.47 -44.68 27.49
N MET A 677 27.40 -44.18 26.84
CA MET A 677 27.36 -42.80 26.31
C MET A 677 27.55 -41.74 27.42
N ILE A 678 28.34 -40.72 27.12
CA ILE A 678 28.55 -39.54 27.98
C ILE A 678 27.35 -38.59 27.95
N SER A 679 27.16 -37.79 29.00
CA SER A 679 25.98 -36.91 29.17
C SER A 679 25.70 -36.02 27.96
N THR A 680 26.73 -35.42 27.35
CA THR A 680 26.58 -34.53 26.19
C THR A 680 26.00 -35.26 24.97
N THR A 681 26.42 -36.49 24.71
CA THR A 681 25.90 -37.33 23.63
C THR A 681 24.47 -37.78 23.91
N ARG A 682 24.14 -38.10 25.18
CA ARG A 682 22.76 -38.42 25.57
C ARG A 682 21.82 -37.24 25.39
N ASP A 683 22.25 -36.06 25.81
CA ASP A 683 21.49 -34.81 25.64
C ASP A 683 21.29 -34.48 24.15
N PHE A 684 22.31 -34.73 23.31
CA PHE A 684 22.20 -34.58 21.86
C PHE A 684 21.15 -35.54 21.27
N CYS A 685 21.18 -36.82 21.64
CA CYS A 685 20.18 -37.80 21.18
C CYS A 685 18.76 -37.42 21.63
N MET A 686 18.58 -37.02 22.90
CA MET A 686 17.28 -36.57 23.40
C MET A 686 16.78 -35.32 22.67
N LYS A 687 17.65 -34.37 22.36
CA LYS A 687 17.29 -33.20 21.54
C LYS A 687 16.88 -33.62 20.13
N ARG A 688 17.66 -34.49 19.48
CA ARG A 688 17.38 -35.00 18.13
C ARG A 688 16.03 -35.72 18.07
N TRP A 689 15.76 -36.67 18.96
CA TRP A 689 14.48 -37.40 18.98
C TRP A 689 13.31 -36.45 19.24
N ARG A 690 13.47 -35.49 20.17
CA ARG A 690 12.44 -34.48 20.42
C ARG A 690 12.17 -33.62 19.20
N GLN A 691 13.21 -33.21 18.47
CA GLN A 691 13.07 -32.43 17.24
C GLN A 691 12.39 -33.24 16.13
N ALA A 692 12.74 -34.52 15.96
CA ALA A 692 12.13 -35.41 14.97
C ALA A 692 10.64 -35.63 15.26
N ILE A 693 10.27 -35.98 16.49
CA ILE A 693 8.87 -36.16 16.90
C ILE A 693 8.08 -34.85 16.73
N LEU A 694 8.69 -33.71 17.07
CA LEU A 694 8.06 -32.42 16.86
C LEU A 694 7.83 -32.14 15.36
N SER A 695 8.80 -32.48 14.52
CA SER A 695 8.68 -32.39 13.06
C SER A 695 7.50 -33.22 12.55
N ASP A 696 7.31 -34.44 13.05
CA ASP A 696 6.19 -35.31 12.68
C ASP A 696 4.83 -34.72 13.10
N ILE A 697 4.75 -34.14 14.30
CA ILE A 697 3.53 -33.47 14.78
C ILE A 697 3.20 -32.25 13.90
N ILE A 698 4.21 -31.42 13.60
CA ILE A 698 4.05 -30.25 12.71
C ILE A 698 3.63 -30.72 11.31
N HIS A 699 4.21 -31.81 10.80
CA HIS A 699 3.84 -32.41 9.53
C HIS A 699 2.37 -32.88 9.51
N SER A 700 1.87 -33.44 10.62
CA SER A 700 0.46 -33.84 10.76
C SER A 700 -0.52 -32.64 10.75
N ILE A 701 -0.15 -31.53 11.40
CA ILE A 701 -0.91 -30.25 11.33
C ILE A 701 -0.91 -29.76 9.88
N TYR A 702 0.27 -29.78 9.25
CA TYR A 702 0.46 -29.39 7.86
C TYR A 702 -0.45 -30.18 6.90
N GLU A 703 -0.37 -31.51 6.89
CA GLU A 703 -1.14 -32.39 6.00
C GLU A 703 -2.65 -32.19 6.20
N SER A 704 -3.09 -32.14 7.46
CA SER A 704 -4.50 -31.90 7.79
C SER A 704 -4.99 -30.52 7.33
N GLY A 705 -4.15 -29.49 7.49
CA GLY A 705 -4.44 -28.11 7.11
C GLY A 705 -4.48 -27.93 5.59
N ARG A 706 -3.54 -28.57 4.87
CA ARG A 706 -3.51 -28.60 3.41
C ARG A 706 -4.76 -29.25 2.83
N ALA A 707 -5.16 -30.41 3.37
CA ALA A 707 -6.39 -31.08 2.97
C ALA A 707 -7.63 -30.22 3.24
N PHE A 708 -7.69 -29.54 4.39
CA PHE A 708 -8.76 -28.58 4.71
C PHE A 708 -8.84 -27.45 3.68
N ASN A 709 -7.71 -26.78 3.39
CA ASN A 709 -7.67 -25.67 2.44
C ASN A 709 -8.03 -26.12 1.01
N SER A 710 -7.61 -27.32 0.61
CA SER A 710 -7.95 -27.89 -0.70
C SER A 710 -9.46 -28.11 -0.85
N ASP A 711 -10.10 -28.78 0.12
CA ASP A 711 -11.56 -29.00 0.09
C ASP A 711 -12.34 -27.68 0.22
N GLN A 712 -11.80 -26.71 0.98
CA GLN A 712 -12.40 -25.38 1.12
C GLN A 712 -12.35 -24.60 -0.18
N ALA A 713 -11.23 -24.68 -0.90
CA ALA A 713 -11.06 -24.04 -2.19
C ALA A 713 -12.02 -24.66 -3.23
N GLU A 714 -12.17 -25.98 -3.20
CA GLU A 714 -13.13 -26.69 -4.08
C GLU A 714 -14.57 -26.33 -3.77
N LEU A 715 -14.96 -26.28 -2.49
CA LEU A 715 -16.30 -25.84 -2.08
C LEU A 715 -16.55 -24.39 -2.51
N SER A 716 -15.55 -23.51 -2.33
CA SER A 716 -15.62 -22.11 -2.77
C SER A 716 -15.72 -22.01 -4.29
N ARG A 717 -15.08 -22.90 -5.05
CA ARG A 717 -15.19 -23.01 -6.53
C ARG A 717 -16.62 -23.37 -6.95
N ILE A 718 -17.22 -24.40 -6.35
CA ILE A 718 -18.62 -24.81 -6.63
C ILE A 718 -19.60 -23.68 -6.28
N LEU A 719 -19.41 -23.01 -5.14
CA LEU A 719 -20.25 -21.87 -4.76
C LEU A 719 -20.04 -20.67 -5.70
N ALA A 720 -18.84 -20.46 -6.22
CA ALA A 720 -18.55 -19.43 -7.22
C ALA A 720 -19.15 -19.75 -8.59
N GLU A 721 -19.38 -21.02 -8.95
CA GLU A 721 -20.10 -21.39 -10.17
C GLU A 721 -21.53 -20.85 -10.18
N ARG A 722 -22.18 -20.79 -9.01
CA ARG A 722 -23.50 -20.17 -8.85
C ARG A 722 -23.49 -18.70 -9.28
N ASP A 723 -22.45 -17.98 -8.89
CA ASP A 723 -22.25 -16.57 -9.21
C ASP A 723 -21.83 -16.39 -10.68
N ALA A 724 -21.03 -17.32 -11.22
CA ALA A 724 -20.67 -17.37 -12.63
C ALA A 724 -21.90 -17.59 -13.53
N ASP A 725 -22.87 -18.42 -13.12
CA ASP A 725 -24.11 -18.63 -13.87
C ASP A 725 -24.97 -17.38 -13.97
N VAL A 726 -24.95 -16.51 -12.95
CA VAL A 726 -25.58 -15.19 -13.03
C VAL A 726 -24.87 -14.32 -14.04
N ILE A 727 -23.53 -14.29 -14.01
CA ILE A 727 -22.71 -13.47 -14.93
C ILE A 727 -22.88 -13.94 -16.38
N LYS A 728 -22.91 -15.25 -16.64
CA LYS A 728 -23.13 -15.84 -17.98
C LYS A 728 -24.46 -15.45 -18.63
N ARG A 729 -25.50 -15.16 -17.83
CA ARG A 729 -26.82 -14.76 -18.34
C ARG A 729 -26.86 -13.30 -18.79
N LYS A 730 -25.78 -12.55 -18.58
CA LYS A 730 -25.72 -11.10 -18.79
C LYS A 730 -24.84 -10.81 -19.99
N ARG A 731 -25.18 -9.74 -20.71
CA ARG A 731 -24.44 -9.32 -21.90
C ARG A 731 -23.43 -8.22 -21.61
N ILE A 732 -23.64 -7.44 -20.55
CA ILE A 732 -22.70 -6.41 -20.10
C ILE A 732 -22.24 -6.74 -18.68
N ILE A 733 -20.92 -6.86 -18.50
CA ILE A 733 -20.28 -7.07 -17.21
C ILE A 733 -19.49 -5.80 -16.88
N GLY A 734 -19.89 -5.08 -15.84
CA GLY A 734 -19.21 -3.86 -15.39
C GLY A 734 -18.40 -4.09 -14.12
N CYS A 735 -17.11 -3.77 -14.14
CA CYS A 735 -16.24 -3.90 -12.96
C CYS A 735 -15.09 -2.89 -12.97
N THR A 736 -14.48 -2.66 -11.79
CA THR A 736 -13.17 -1.99 -11.74
C THR A 736 -12.06 -2.96 -12.17
N THR A 737 -10.85 -2.46 -12.43
CA THR A 737 -9.68 -3.33 -12.73
C THR A 737 -9.47 -4.40 -11.66
N ASN A 738 -9.54 -4.04 -10.37
CA ASN A 738 -9.45 -5.00 -9.27
C ASN A 738 -10.63 -5.97 -9.28
N GLY A 739 -11.85 -5.48 -9.57
CA GLY A 739 -13.02 -6.32 -9.71
C GLY A 739 -12.87 -7.37 -10.82
N ALA A 740 -12.26 -6.99 -11.96
CA ALA A 740 -11.97 -7.87 -13.08
C ALA A 740 -11.01 -8.99 -12.68
N ALA A 741 -9.92 -8.64 -11.98
CA ALA A 741 -8.94 -9.62 -11.53
C ALA A 741 -9.49 -10.55 -10.44
N SER A 742 -10.26 -10.03 -9.47
CA SER A 742 -10.84 -10.84 -8.39
C SER A 742 -11.94 -11.80 -8.86
N HIS A 743 -12.70 -11.45 -9.90
CA HIS A 743 -13.78 -12.31 -10.44
C HIS A 743 -13.40 -12.94 -11.78
N PHE A 744 -12.10 -13.02 -12.09
CA PHE A 744 -11.62 -13.42 -13.41
C PHE A 744 -12.23 -14.73 -13.90
N SER A 745 -12.24 -15.79 -13.07
CA SER A 745 -12.79 -17.10 -13.46
C SER A 745 -14.27 -17.02 -13.85
N ALA A 746 -15.06 -16.25 -13.11
CA ALA A 746 -16.49 -16.07 -13.39
C ALA A 746 -16.73 -15.20 -14.64
N ILE A 747 -15.91 -14.17 -14.84
CA ILE A 747 -15.93 -13.34 -16.04
C ILE A 747 -15.56 -14.18 -17.27
N GLN A 748 -14.48 -14.95 -17.21
CA GLN A 748 -14.07 -15.82 -18.32
C GLN A 748 -15.08 -16.93 -18.63
N ALA A 749 -15.80 -17.41 -17.63
CA ALA A 749 -16.87 -18.36 -17.85
C ALA A 749 -18.02 -17.77 -18.71
N ALA A 750 -18.20 -16.44 -18.69
CA ALA A 750 -19.07 -15.70 -19.60
C ALA A 750 -18.40 -15.33 -20.94
N SER A 751 -17.09 -15.57 -21.05
CA SER A 751 -16.28 -15.45 -22.28
C SER A 751 -16.49 -14.11 -23.05
N PRO A 752 -16.13 -12.95 -22.46
CA PRO A 752 -16.30 -11.66 -23.10
C PRO A 752 -15.53 -11.58 -24.42
N GLY A 753 -16.25 -11.28 -25.51
CA GLY A 753 -15.67 -11.06 -26.84
C GLY A 753 -15.19 -9.62 -27.03
N ILE A 754 -15.78 -8.68 -26.28
CA ILE A 754 -15.47 -7.24 -26.35
C ILE A 754 -15.00 -6.78 -24.98
N ILE A 755 -13.89 -6.04 -24.93
CA ILE A 755 -13.44 -5.34 -23.74
C ILE A 755 -13.44 -3.84 -24.02
N LEU A 756 -14.15 -3.07 -23.21
CA LEU A 756 -14.20 -1.61 -23.25
C LEU A 756 -13.56 -1.06 -21.99
N VAL A 757 -12.48 -0.30 -22.16
CA VAL A 757 -11.71 0.29 -21.08
C VAL A 757 -11.87 1.80 -21.10
N GLU A 758 -12.46 2.34 -20.04
CA GLU A 758 -12.52 3.79 -19.79
C GLU A 758 -11.34 4.20 -18.89
N GLU A 759 -10.87 5.44 -19.03
CA GLU A 759 -9.70 5.97 -18.32
C GLU A 759 -8.43 5.15 -18.61
N ALA A 760 -8.31 4.65 -19.85
CA ALA A 760 -7.23 3.74 -20.24
C ALA A 760 -5.81 4.31 -20.02
N GLY A 761 -5.67 5.65 -20.01
CA GLY A 761 -4.41 6.34 -19.70
C GLY A 761 -3.96 6.20 -18.24
N GLU A 762 -4.89 5.97 -17.31
CA GLU A 762 -4.66 5.89 -15.86
C GLU A 762 -4.54 4.43 -15.35
N ILE A 763 -4.66 3.44 -16.24
CA ILE A 763 -4.63 2.02 -15.90
C ILE A 763 -3.27 1.41 -16.26
N LEU A 764 -2.66 0.67 -15.32
CA LEU A 764 -1.43 -0.08 -15.56
C LEU A 764 -1.63 -1.08 -16.70
N GLU A 765 -0.61 -1.22 -17.54
CA GLU A 765 -0.66 -2.17 -18.66
C GLU A 765 -0.96 -3.60 -18.19
N SER A 766 -0.30 -4.06 -17.13
CA SER A 766 -0.54 -5.36 -16.50
C SER A 766 -2.02 -5.62 -16.14
N HIS A 767 -2.77 -4.57 -15.76
CA HIS A 767 -4.18 -4.71 -15.42
C HIS A 767 -5.08 -4.93 -16.64
N ILE A 768 -4.70 -4.42 -17.81
CA ILE A 768 -5.42 -4.66 -19.07
C ILE A 768 -5.04 -6.03 -19.64
N LEU A 769 -3.74 -6.38 -19.64
CA LEU A 769 -3.29 -7.68 -20.17
C LEU A 769 -3.96 -8.86 -19.44
N THR A 770 -4.14 -8.73 -18.13
CA THR A 770 -4.75 -9.78 -17.29
C THR A 770 -6.27 -9.92 -17.46
N SER A 771 -6.95 -8.95 -18.06
CA SER A 771 -8.39 -9.03 -18.34
C SER A 771 -8.70 -9.63 -19.71
N LEU A 772 -7.72 -9.68 -20.61
CA LEU A 772 -7.84 -10.33 -21.92
C LEU A 772 -8.10 -11.84 -21.73
N GLY A 773 -9.15 -12.32 -22.37
CA GLY A 773 -9.53 -13.73 -22.39
C GLY A 773 -9.21 -14.39 -23.74
N PRO A 774 -9.12 -15.73 -23.80
CA PRO A 774 -8.83 -16.45 -25.05
C PRO A 774 -9.79 -16.16 -26.21
N ARG A 775 -11.03 -15.73 -25.91
CA ARG A 775 -12.05 -15.36 -26.90
C ARG A 775 -12.20 -13.86 -27.10
N THR A 776 -11.32 -13.03 -26.54
CA THR A 776 -11.37 -11.59 -26.76
C THR A 776 -11.05 -11.28 -28.22
N GLN A 777 -12.04 -10.74 -28.92
CA GLN A 777 -11.97 -10.40 -30.35
C GLN A 777 -11.73 -8.90 -30.57
N GLN A 778 -12.14 -8.07 -29.62
CA GLN A 778 -12.07 -6.62 -29.74
C GLN A 778 -11.72 -5.93 -28.41
N LEU A 779 -10.80 -4.97 -28.46
CA LEU A 779 -10.37 -4.13 -27.35
C LEU A 779 -10.53 -2.65 -27.70
N ILE A 780 -11.34 -1.93 -26.93
CA ILE A 780 -11.63 -0.50 -27.12
C ILE A 780 -11.04 0.25 -25.93
N LEU A 781 -9.98 1.04 -26.18
CA LEU A 781 -9.31 1.85 -25.18
C LEU A 781 -9.70 3.33 -25.34
N ILE A 782 -10.40 3.88 -24.35
CA ILE A 782 -10.81 5.29 -24.33
C ILE A 782 -10.10 5.96 -23.16
N GLY A 783 -9.26 6.94 -23.45
CA GLY A 783 -8.42 7.56 -22.43
C GLY A 783 -7.80 8.87 -22.88
N ASP A 784 -6.81 9.32 -22.11
CA ASP A 784 -6.00 10.47 -22.46
C ASP A 784 -4.58 10.30 -21.91
N HIS A 785 -3.62 10.06 -22.80
CA HIS A 785 -2.23 9.78 -22.44
C HIS A 785 -1.46 11.04 -22.02
N LYS A 786 -2.04 12.22 -22.25
CA LYS A 786 -1.49 13.51 -21.79
C LYS A 786 -1.97 13.90 -20.40
N LEU A 787 -2.86 13.12 -19.79
CA LEU A 787 -3.30 13.29 -18.40
C LEU A 787 -2.47 12.41 -17.46
N LEU A 788 -3.07 11.95 -16.37
CA LEU A 788 -2.38 11.22 -15.33
C LEU A 788 -1.97 9.83 -15.80
N ARG A 789 -0.79 9.43 -15.34
CA ARG A 789 -0.32 8.06 -15.40
C ARG A 789 -0.77 7.27 -14.17
N PRO A 790 -0.81 5.94 -14.25
CA PRO A 790 -0.92 5.08 -13.08
C PRO A 790 0.10 5.43 -11.99
N LYS A 791 -0.25 5.15 -10.72
CA LYS A 791 0.71 5.26 -9.61
C LYS A 791 1.58 4.01 -9.55
N CYS A 792 2.90 4.18 -9.40
CA CYS A 792 3.85 3.11 -9.07
C CYS A 792 4.97 3.68 -8.18
N SER A 793 5.85 2.82 -7.68
CA SER A 793 7.06 3.21 -6.97
C SER A 793 7.98 4.03 -7.86
N TYR A 794 8.59 5.07 -7.28
CA TYR A 794 9.44 6.02 -8.01
C TYR A 794 10.56 5.35 -8.83
N PRO A 795 11.30 4.33 -8.33
CA PRO A 795 12.36 3.66 -9.08
C PRO A 795 11.91 2.99 -10.39
N LEU A 796 10.63 2.62 -10.49
CA LEU A 796 10.06 1.95 -11.67
C LEU A 796 9.31 2.92 -12.59
N SER A 797 9.26 4.20 -12.24
CA SER A 797 8.48 5.20 -12.96
C SER A 797 9.21 5.76 -14.18
N VAL A 798 8.45 6.20 -15.19
CA VAL A 798 8.99 6.92 -16.36
C VAL A 798 9.79 8.16 -15.94
N VAL A 799 9.41 8.81 -14.83
CA VAL A 799 10.05 10.05 -14.34
C VAL A 799 11.47 9.79 -13.82
N GLN A 800 11.74 8.58 -13.32
CA GLN A 800 13.06 8.19 -12.85
C GLN A 800 14.06 8.10 -14.00
N GLY A 801 13.62 7.71 -15.20
CA GLY A 801 14.45 7.72 -16.41
C GLY A 801 15.38 6.52 -16.59
N ASP A 802 15.21 5.46 -15.78
CA ASP A 802 15.99 4.21 -15.90
C ASP A 802 15.43 3.25 -16.97
N GLY A 803 14.33 3.62 -17.64
CA GLY A 803 13.77 2.91 -18.80
C GLY A 803 12.83 1.74 -18.49
N PHE A 804 12.41 1.52 -17.24
CA PHE A 804 11.47 0.44 -16.86
C PHE A 804 10.01 0.78 -17.10
N ASP A 805 9.66 2.04 -16.93
CA ASP A 805 8.39 2.63 -17.37
C ASP A 805 7.11 1.89 -16.91
N LEU A 806 7.09 1.34 -15.68
CA LEU A 806 5.94 0.56 -15.16
C LEU A 806 4.64 1.38 -15.14
N ASN A 807 4.72 2.67 -14.82
CA ASN A 807 3.57 3.57 -14.88
C ASN A 807 3.25 4.10 -16.28
N ARG A 808 3.84 3.57 -17.36
CA ARG A 808 3.35 3.84 -18.71
C ARG A 808 2.17 2.91 -18.98
N SER A 809 0.98 3.47 -19.22
CA SER A 809 -0.19 2.67 -19.55
C SER A 809 -0.05 2.03 -20.94
N LEU A 810 -0.78 0.93 -21.18
CA LEU A 810 -0.87 0.33 -22.51
C LEU A 810 -1.30 1.36 -23.57
N PHE A 811 -2.26 2.21 -23.20
CA PHE A 811 -2.78 3.29 -24.04
C PHE A 811 -1.68 4.28 -24.45
N GLU A 812 -0.88 4.74 -23.49
CA GLU A 812 0.24 5.64 -23.75
C GLU A 812 1.33 4.95 -24.59
N ARG A 813 1.71 3.71 -24.25
CA ARG A 813 2.76 2.96 -24.96
C ARG A 813 2.42 2.80 -26.44
N LEU A 814 1.19 2.38 -26.77
CA LEU A 814 0.74 2.21 -28.14
C LEU A 814 0.75 3.54 -28.92
N ILE A 815 0.28 4.64 -28.31
CA ILE A 815 0.29 5.96 -28.96
C ILE A 815 1.73 6.44 -29.23
N LEU A 816 2.64 6.25 -28.27
CA LEU A 816 4.05 6.66 -28.43
C LEU A 816 4.77 5.84 -29.50
N ARG A 817 4.36 4.58 -29.72
CA ARG A 817 4.85 3.74 -30.83
C ARG A 817 4.28 4.14 -32.20
N GLY A 818 3.33 5.07 -32.24
CA GLY A 818 2.67 5.50 -33.47
C GLY A 818 1.45 4.67 -33.85
N PHE A 819 0.91 3.83 -32.95
CA PHE A 819 -0.32 3.10 -33.21
C PHE A 819 -1.45 4.10 -33.54
N PRO A 820 -2.22 3.91 -34.62
CA PRO A 820 -3.24 4.86 -35.03
C PRO A 820 -4.31 5.07 -33.95
N HIS A 821 -4.53 6.33 -33.58
CA HIS A 821 -5.55 6.73 -32.61
C HIS A 821 -6.36 7.90 -33.17
N VAL A 822 -7.61 8.01 -32.71
CA VAL A 822 -8.48 9.14 -33.04
C VAL A 822 -8.57 10.07 -31.85
N THR A 823 -8.40 11.38 -32.10
CA THR A 823 -8.48 12.39 -31.05
C THR A 823 -9.77 13.19 -31.16
N LEU A 824 -10.55 13.22 -30.07
CA LEU A 824 -11.74 14.06 -29.97
C LEU A 824 -11.33 15.53 -29.87
N THR A 825 -11.94 16.39 -30.69
CA THR A 825 -11.50 17.79 -30.81
C THR A 825 -12.45 18.80 -30.17
N HIS A 826 -13.75 18.50 -30.00
CA HIS A 826 -14.73 19.47 -29.49
C HIS A 826 -15.04 19.27 -28.01
N GLN A 827 -14.80 20.28 -27.18
CA GLN A 827 -15.13 20.26 -25.74
C GLN A 827 -16.51 20.89 -25.49
N HIS A 828 -17.31 20.25 -24.64
CA HIS A 828 -18.69 20.65 -24.31
C HIS A 828 -18.86 21.09 -22.84
N ARG A 829 -17.79 21.11 -22.05
CA ARG A 829 -17.84 21.27 -20.60
C ARG A 829 -17.48 22.68 -20.14
N MET A 830 -16.31 23.17 -20.54
CA MET A 830 -15.69 24.39 -20.04
C MET A 830 -16.19 25.61 -20.81
N ARG A 831 -16.18 26.79 -20.18
CA ARG A 831 -16.26 28.05 -20.94
C ARG A 831 -14.98 28.30 -21.72
N GLN A 832 -15.05 29.17 -22.72
CA GLN A 832 -13.94 29.50 -23.63
C GLN A 832 -12.71 30.04 -22.89
N GLU A 833 -12.91 30.85 -21.84
CA GLU A 833 -11.83 31.44 -21.05
C GLU A 833 -11.00 30.35 -20.34
N ILE A 834 -11.66 29.29 -19.85
CA ILE A 834 -11.02 28.16 -19.17
C ILE A 834 -10.37 27.22 -20.21
N SER A 835 -11.08 26.89 -21.28
CA SER A 835 -10.58 25.97 -22.31
C SER A 835 -9.43 26.56 -23.13
N CYS A 836 -9.36 27.89 -23.25
CA CYS A 836 -8.23 28.60 -23.86
C CYS A 836 -6.91 28.22 -23.18
N MET A 837 -6.87 28.22 -21.84
CA MET A 837 -5.68 27.80 -21.10
C MET A 837 -5.32 26.34 -21.38
N VAL A 838 -6.31 25.44 -21.41
CA VAL A 838 -6.10 24.02 -21.71
C VAL A 838 -5.59 23.80 -23.14
N ARG A 839 -6.11 24.57 -24.09
CA ARG A 839 -5.71 24.55 -25.51
C ARG A 839 -4.26 24.97 -25.68
N GLU A 840 -3.91 26.15 -25.17
CA GLU A 840 -2.58 26.73 -25.32
C GLU A 840 -1.49 25.95 -24.57
N LEU A 841 -1.85 25.33 -23.44
CA LEU A 841 -0.89 24.59 -22.64
C LEU A 841 -0.70 23.14 -23.11
N THR A 842 -1.76 22.45 -23.57
CA THR A 842 -1.70 21.00 -23.86
C THR A 842 -2.25 20.56 -25.22
N TYR A 843 -3.42 21.08 -25.60
CA TYR A 843 -4.20 20.56 -26.72
C TYR A 843 -4.47 21.65 -27.75
N PRO A 844 -3.50 22.00 -28.60
CA PRO A 844 -3.66 23.07 -29.59
C PRO A 844 -4.89 22.90 -30.49
N ASP A 845 -5.25 21.64 -30.79
CA ASP A 845 -6.39 21.30 -31.66
C ASP A 845 -7.76 21.29 -30.95
N LEU A 846 -7.82 21.56 -29.63
CA LEU A 846 -9.06 21.55 -28.85
C LEU A 846 -9.95 22.73 -29.23
N ARG A 847 -11.21 22.48 -29.62
CA ARG A 847 -12.20 23.47 -30.03
C ARG A 847 -13.37 23.53 -29.06
N ASP A 848 -14.00 24.70 -28.95
CA ASP A 848 -15.19 24.89 -28.11
C ASP A 848 -16.46 24.56 -28.90
N ALA A 849 -17.31 23.68 -28.36
CA ALA A 849 -18.62 23.43 -28.94
C ALA A 849 -19.54 24.64 -28.76
N THR A 850 -20.48 24.87 -29.69
CA THR A 850 -21.44 25.99 -29.63
C THR A 850 -22.21 26.08 -28.31
N THR A 851 -22.46 24.94 -27.65
CA THR A 851 -23.11 24.85 -26.34
C THR A 851 -22.35 25.51 -25.19
N THR A 852 -21.07 25.86 -25.37
CA THR A 852 -20.26 26.51 -24.33
C THR A 852 -20.22 28.04 -24.45
N GLN A 853 -20.63 28.60 -25.60
CA GLN A 853 -20.53 30.03 -25.90
C GLN A 853 -21.58 30.89 -25.19
N SER A 854 -22.76 30.35 -24.87
CA SER A 854 -23.90 31.11 -24.32
C SER A 854 -24.03 31.00 -22.79
N ARG A 855 -22.91 30.96 -22.06
CA ARG A 855 -22.93 30.73 -20.60
C ARG A 855 -22.98 32.06 -19.83
N PRO A 856 -23.83 32.16 -18.79
CA PRO A 856 -23.91 33.37 -17.98
C PRO A 856 -22.63 33.55 -17.15
N ASP A 857 -22.30 34.80 -16.87
CA ASP A 857 -21.17 35.14 -16.01
C ASP A 857 -21.39 34.71 -14.56
N PHE A 858 -20.25 34.48 -13.90
CA PHE A 858 -20.17 34.05 -12.53
C PHE A 858 -20.62 35.17 -11.59
N ARG A 859 -21.80 34.96 -10.97
CA ARG A 859 -22.41 35.89 -10.01
C ARG A 859 -21.50 36.18 -8.82
N GLY A 860 -21.51 37.44 -8.38
CA GLY A 860 -20.75 37.95 -7.24
C GLY A 860 -19.32 38.36 -7.58
N PHE A 861 -18.81 37.99 -8.76
CA PHE A 861 -17.45 38.31 -9.18
C PHE A 861 -17.45 39.12 -10.48
N THR A 862 -16.39 39.90 -10.65
CA THR A 862 -16.17 40.69 -11.88
C THR A 862 -15.58 39.84 -13.02
N ASP A 863 -15.00 38.69 -12.70
CA ASP A 863 -14.35 37.78 -13.65
C ASP A 863 -14.78 36.31 -13.40
N ASN A 864 -14.60 35.46 -14.40
CA ASN A 864 -14.86 34.03 -14.40
C ASN A 864 -13.59 33.19 -14.19
N VAL A 865 -12.43 33.73 -14.56
CA VAL A 865 -11.11 33.12 -14.33
C VAL A 865 -10.29 34.09 -13.49
N MET A 866 -9.77 33.64 -12.35
CA MET A 866 -8.99 34.52 -11.49
C MET A 866 -7.90 33.76 -10.74
N PHE A 867 -6.71 34.35 -10.71
CA PHE A 867 -5.61 33.97 -9.83
C PHE A 867 -5.47 35.05 -8.74
N VAL A 868 -5.78 34.68 -7.50
CA VAL A 868 -5.64 35.52 -6.32
C VAL A 868 -4.24 35.31 -5.75
N ASN A 869 -3.35 36.26 -6.05
CA ASN A 869 -1.97 36.28 -5.61
C ASN A 869 -1.85 36.79 -4.16
N HIS A 870 -0.98 36.16 -3.37
CA HIS A 870 -0.61 36.63 -2.03
C HIS A 870 0.83 36.26 -1.67
N ALA A 871 1.38 36.94 -0.65
CA ALA A 871 2.74 36.70 -0.14
C ALA A 871 2.80 35.81 1.11
N SER A 872 1.64 35.40 1.67
CA SER A 872 1.58 34.54 2.86
C SER A 872 2.26 33.18 2.64
N LEU A 873 3.32 32.91 3.42
CA LEU A 873 4.12 31.70 3.28
C LEU A 873 3.43 30.46 3.85
N GLU A 874 3.64 29.33 3.19
CA GLU A 874 3.23 28.02 3.67
C GLU A 874 4.07 27.57 4.87
N VAL A 875 3.44 26.78 5.75
CA VAL A 875 4.08 26.19 6.93
C VAL A 875 4.06 24.68 6.79
N GLU A 876 5.20 24.04 7.07
CA GLU A 876 5.27 22.59 7.17
C GLU A 876 4.45 22.09 8.36
N VAL A 877 3.65 21.04 8.14
CA VAL A 877 2.86 20.43 9.21
C VAL A 877 3.78 19.67 10.16
N LYS A 878 4.26 20.36 11.22
CA LYS A 878 5.13 19.78 12.26
C LYS A 878 4.38 18.87 13.26
N LYS A 879 3.05 18.82 13.21
CA LYS A 879 2.18 18.33 14.30
C LYS A 879 1.67 16.90 14.18
N SER A 880 1.99 16.13 13.13
CA SER A 880 1.76 14.68 13.17
C SER A 880 3.08 13.96 13.44
N LYS A 881 3.06 13.02 14.40
CA LYS A 881 4.18 12.13 14.70
C LYS A 881 4.54 11.21 13.51
N GLU A 882 3.75 11.23 12.43
CA GLU A 882 3.72 10.24 11.35
C GLU A 882 4.11 10.80 9.96
N LEU A 883 4.55 12.07 9.86
CA LEU A 883 5.01 12.71 8.61
C LEU A 883 6.55 12.75 8.46
N ARG A 884 7.32 12.05 9.31
CA ARG A 884 8.80 12.10 9.30
C ARG A 884 9.47 11.11 8.32
N ASP A 885 8.72 10.60 7.35
CA ASP A 885 9.09 9.39 6.59
C ASP A 885 9.55 9.66 5.18
N GLY A 886 10.67 10.37 5.00
CA GLY A 886 11.37 10.48 3.70
C GLY A 886 10.58 11.04 2.50
N GLY A 887 9.27 11.24 2.61
CA GLY A 887 8.42 11.99 1.72
C GLY A 887 8.44 13.45 2.14
N THR A 888 8.25 14.35 1.18
CA THR A 888 8.23 15.79 1.45
C THR A 888 7.15 16.08 2.52
N PRO A 889 7.49 16.75 3.64
CA PRO A 889 6.51 17.07 4.68
C PRO A 889 5.32 17.79 4.03
N SER A 890 4.11 17.32 4.31
CA SER A 890 2.93 17.98 3.76
C SER A 890 2.86 19.41 4.31
N LYS A 891 2.50 20.34 3.43
CA LYS A 891 2.43 21.75 3.75
C LYS A 891 0.98 22.21 3.90
N GLN A 892 0.82 23.32 4.59
CA GLN A 892 -0.47 23.99 4.75
C GLN A 892 -0.28 25.50 4.74
N ASN A 893 -1.30 26.22 4.31
CA ASN A 893 -1.36 27.66 4.33
C ASN A 893 -2.65 28.11 5.02
N GLU A 894 -2.50 28.65 6.23
CA GLU A 894 -3.60 29.10 7.09
C GLU A 894 -4.40 30.23 6.45
N PHE A 895 -3.70 31.17 5.81
CA PHE A 895 -4.29 32.32 5.13
C PHE A 895 -5.15 31.87 3.94
N GLU A 896 -4.60 31.03 3.05
CA GLU A 896 -5.36 30.46 1.92
C GLU A 896 -6.62 29.72 2.42
N ALA A 897 -6.49 28.92 3.47
CA ALA A 897 -7.62 28.17 4.01
C ALA A 897 -8.73 29.08 4.58
N GLN A 898 -8.37 30.20 5.22
CA GLN A 898 -9.36 31.20 5.69
C GLN A 898 -10.00 31.95 4.52
N MET A 899 -9.20 32.39 3.55
CA MET A 899 -9.69 33.06 2.33
C MET A 899 -10.67 32.18 1.55
N ILE A 900 -10.35 30.90 1.36
CA ILE A 900 -11.22 29.93 0.69
C ILE A 900 -12.51 29.72 1.48
N LEU A 901 -12.46 29.61 2.82
CA LEU A 901 -13.66 29.47 3.65
C LEU A 901 -14.61 30.66 3.48
N LYS A 902 -14.08 31.89 3.54
CA LYS A 902 -14.87 33.11 3.33
C LYS A 902 -15.44 33.19 1.92
N CYS A 903 -14.66 32.82 0.91
CA CYS A 903 -15.10 32.75 -0.47
C CYS A 903 -16.24 31.72 -0.68
N VAL A 904 -16.13 30.52 -0.11
CA VAL A 904 -17.20 29.50 -0.17
C VAL A 904 -18.48 30.00 0.51
N ARG A 905 -18.37 30.69 1.65
CA ARG A 905 -19.52 31.32 2.32
C ARG A 905 -20.15 32.41 1.45
N TYR A 906 -19.33 33.28 0.86
CA TYR A 906 -19.80 34.33 -0.04
C TYR A 906 -20.53 33.77 -1.26
N LEU A 907 -19.98 32.73 -1.90
CA LEU A 907 -20.63 32.01 -3.00
C LEU A 907 -21.95 31.36 -2.58
N ALA A 908 -21.99 30.78 -1.38
CA ALA A 908 -23.24 30.26 -0.83
C ALA A 908 -24.29 31.38 -0.67
N GLN A 909 -23.88 32.60 -0.28
CA GLN A 909 -24.75 33.80 -0.20
C GLN A 909 -25.14 34.39 -1.57
N GLN A 910 -24.41 34.08 -2.65
CA GLN A 910 -24.83 34.37 -4.04
C GLN A 910 -25.84 33.34 -4.59
N GLY A 911 -26.09 32.27 -3.85
CA GLY A 911 -27.07 31.23 -4.19
C GLY A 911 -26.46 30.07 -4.97
N TYR A 912 -25.14 29.86 -4.85
CA TYR A 912 -24.52 28.63 -5.31
C TYR A 912 -24.74 27.52 -4.29
N GLY A 913 -25.42 26.45 -4.71
CA GLY A 913 -25.57 25.27 -3.87
C GLY A 913 -24.26 24.52 -3.68
N SER A 914 -24.07 23.89 -2.52
CA SER A 914 -22.85 23.14 -2.18
C SER A 914 -22.47 22.06 -3.21
N LYS A 915 -23.47 21.45 -3.88
CA LYS A 915 -23.25 20.46 -4.96
C LYS A 915 -22.63 21.05 -6.24
N LYS A 916 -22.65 22.38 -6.42
CA LYS A 916 -22.09 23.11 -7.57
C LYS A 916 -20.69 23.67 -7.29
N MET A 917 -20.20 23.54 -6.04
CA MET A 917 -18.94 24.11 -5.60
C MET A 917 -17.97 23.00 -5.24
N VAL A 918 -16.70 23.23 -5.59
CA VAL A 918 -15.63 22.26 -5.47
C VAL A 918 -14.33 22.98 -5.14
N VAL A 919 -13.62 22.51 -4.13
CA VAL A 919 -12.33 23.08 -3.69
C VAL A 919 -11.24 22.04 -3.87
N LEU A 920 -10.18 22.35 -4.61
CA LEU A 920 -9.05 21.44 -4.85
C LEU A 920 -7.80 21.96 -4.16
N THR A 921 -6.96 21.05 -3.65
CA THR A 921 -5.66 21.40 -3.06
C THR A 921 -4.64 20.31 -3.33
N LEU A 922 -3.36 20.70 -3.39
CA LEU A 922 -2.23 19.83 -3.76
C LEU A 922 -1.70 19.03 -2.56
N TYR A 923 -1.84 19.57 -1.35
CA TYR A 923 -1.23 19.03 -0.15
C TYR A 923 -2.29 18.42 0.76
N LEU A 924 -2.03 17.19 1.24
CA LEU A 924 -2.92 16.49 2.17
C LEU A 924 -3.11 17.26 3.49
N GLY A 925 -2.07 17.95 3.95
CA GLY A 925 -2.09 18.84 5.10
C GLY A 925 -3.05 20.02 4.90
N GLN A 926 -3.03 20.64 3.72
CA GLN A 926 -3.97 21.69 3.35
C GLN A 926 -5.40 21.15 3.21
N LEU A 927 -5.57 19.95 2.65
CA LEU A 927 -6.88 19.29 2.55
C LEU A 927 -7.49 19.02 3.93
N ARG A 928 -6.68 18.53 4.88
CA ARG A 928 -7.08 18.36 6.27
C ARG A 928 -7.46 19.70 6.89
N LEU A 929 -6.63 20.73 6.74
CA LEU A 929 -6.89 22.06 7.29
C LEU A 929 -8.20 22.66 6.76
N LEU A 930 -8.42 22.57 5.44
CA LEU A 930 -9.65 23.01 4.79
C LEU A 930 -10.85 22.21 5.31
N ARG A 931 -10.72 20.88 5.45
CA ARG A 931 -11.76 20.04 6.01
C ARG A 931 -12.10 20.43 7.45
N ASP A 932 -11.10 20.57 8.31
CA ASP A 932 -11.30 20.88 9.73
C ASP A 932 -11.99 22.24 9.91
N LYS A 933 -11.64 23.22 9.07
CA LYS A 933 -12.32 24.53 9.06
C LYS A 933 -13.72 24.47 8.46
N LEU A 934 -13.89 23.76 7.35
CA LEU A 934 -15.20 23.63 6.70
C LEU A 934 -16.17 22.85 7.59
N ALA A 935 -15.71 21.82 8.30
CA ALA A 935 -16.49 20.98 9.22
C ALA A 935 -17.22 21.78 10.32
N GLY A 936 -16.70 22.95 10.71
CA GLY A 936 -17.38 23.86 11.63
C GLY A 936 -18.72 24.37 11.10
N ASP A 937 -18.80 24.62 9.79
CA ASP A 937 -19.95 25.25 9.14
C ASP A 937 -20.74 24.29 8.22
N ASN A 938 -20.07 23.35 7.52
CA ASN A 938 -20.61 22.38 6.56
C ASN A 938 -19.85 21.04 6.61
N ASP A 939 -20.46 19.92 6.20
CA ASP A 939 -19.73 18.63 6.12
C ASP A 939 -19.14 18.41 4.69
N PRO A 940 -17.80 18.40 4.52
CA PRO A 940 -17.18 18.22 3.20
C PRO A 940 -17.16 16.74 2.76
N ILE A 941 -17.46 16.46 1.48
CA ILE A 941 -17.32 15.11 0.90
C ILE A 941 -15.88 14.91 0.43
N LEU A 942 -15.24 13.85 0.89
CA LEU A 942 -13.97 13.35 0.34
C LEU A 942 -14.23 12.27 -0.71
N ASN A 943 -13.44 12.27 -1.79
CA ASN A 943 -13.37 11.11 -2.69
C ASN A 943 -12.73 9.91 -1.96
N ASP A 944 -13.02 8.69 -2.39
CA ASP A 944 -12.45 7.46 -1.82
C ASP A 944 -10.90 7.47 -1.84
N LEU A 945 -10.30 8.00 -2.92
CA LEU A 945 -8.86 8.18 -3.08
C LEU A 945 -8.28 9.18 -2.08
N ASP A 946 -8.87 10.37 -1.97
CA ASP A 946 -8.39 11.41 -1.05
C ASP A 946 -8.57 11.00 0.41
N LYS A 947 -9.66 10.28 0.71
CA LYS A 947 -9.88 9.67 2.03
C LYS A 947 -8.78 8.64 2.33
N PHE A 948 -8.48 7.76 1.37
CA PHE A 948 -7.42 6.78 1.51
C PHE A 948 -6.04 7.44 1.68
N ASP A 949 -5.71 8.44 0.87
CA ASP A 949 -4.43 9.16 0.95
C ASP A 949 -4.31 9.95 2.27
N LEU A 950 -5.39 10.55 2.79
CA LEU A 950 -5.42 11.20 4.10
C LEU A 950 -5.25 10.22 5.27
N VAL A 951 -5.92 9.06 5.22
CA VAL A 951 -5.78 7.99 6.21
C VAL A 951 -4.35 7.43 6.17
N LYS A 952 -3.84 7.12 4.97
CA LYS A 952 -2.46 6.69 4.74
C LYS A 952 -1.45 7.72 5.26
N ALA A 953 -1.75 9.01 5.17
CA ALA A 953 -0.88 10.08 5.68
C ALA A 953 -1.01 10.31 7.20
N GLY A 954 -1.85 9.56 7.93
CA GLY A 954 -2.06 9.77 9.37
C GLY A 954 -2.80 11.06 9.71
N LEU A 955 -3.44 11.66 8.71
CA LEU A 955 -4.08 12.98 8.80
C LEU A 955 -5.56 12.89 9.15
N LEU A 956 -6.13 11.68 9.22
CA LEU A 956 -7.53 11.45 9.53
C LEU A 956 -7.74 10.25 10.47
N GLY A 957 -8.60 10.42 11.49
CA GLY A 957 -9.23 9.32 12.22
C GLY A 957 -10.67 9.11 11.74
N ASP A 958 -11.12 7.87 11.59
CA ASP A 958 -12.39 7.55 10.94
C ASP A 958 -13.60 7.92 11.84
N THR A 959 -14.29 9.02 11.52
CA THR A 959 -15.62 9.33 12.06
C THR A 959 -16.69 9.13 10.98
N ASN A 960 -17.51 8.08 11.15
CA ASN A 960 -18.78 7.95 10.46
C ASN A 960 -19.79 8.92 11.08
N SER A 961 -19.79 10.17 10.64
CA SER A 961 -20.90 11.10 10.92
C SER A 961 -22.07 10.76 10.00
N ARG A 962 -23.14 10.17 10.56
CA ARG A 962 -24.48 10.24 9.97
C ARG A 962 -25.07 11.60 10.35
N ASN A 963 -25.38 12.49 9.37
CA ASN A 963 -26.66 13.24 9.26
C ASN A 963 -26.66 14.49 8.33
N SER A 964 -27.77 14.60 7.60
CA SER A 964 -28.61 15.74 7.14
C SER A 964 -28.10 17.16 6.78
N LYS A 965 -26.80 17.49 6.70
CA LYS A 965 -26.36 18.82 6.20
C LYS A 965 -26.02 18.82 4.70
N PRO A 966 -26.19 19.94 3.98
CA PRO A 966 -25.82 20.06 2.56
C PRO A 966 -24.30 19.90 2.36
N GLN A 967 -23.94 19.14 1.34
CA GLN A 967 -22.60 18.53 1.18
C GLN A 967 -21.79 19.22 0.06
N LEU A 968 -20.50 19.52 0.28
CA LEU A 968 -19.56 20.09 -0.72
C LEU A 968 -18.82 18.98 -1.45
N ARG A 969 -18.69 19.03 -2.79
CA ARG A 969 -18.04 17.98 -3.60
C ARG A 969 -16.58 18.30 -3.92
N LEU A 970 -15.78 17.26 -4.20
CA LEU A 970 -14.46 17.37 -4.82
C LEU A 970 -14.56 16.83 -6.27
N SER A 971 -14.16 17.62 -7.27
CA SER A 971 -14.22 17.30 -8.70
C SER A 971 -13.08 18.01 -9.41
N THR A 972 -12.43 17.36 -10.37
CA THR A 972 -11.12 17.80 -10.87
C THR A 972 -11.15 18.94 -11.88
N ILE A 973 -12.32 19.35 -12.41
CA ILE A 973 -12.38 20.31 -13.53
C ILE A 973 -13.53 21.31 -13.39
N ALA A 974 -13.20 22.60 -13.48
CA ALA A 974 -14.13 23.72 -13.47
C ALA A 974 -15.02 23.74 -14.71
N ARG A 975 -16.30 24.05 -14.51
CA ARG A 975 -17.29 24.15 -15.59
C ARG A 975 -17.56 25.60 -16.01
N ASP A 976 -17.83 26.46 -15.03
CA ASP A 976 -18.34 27.81 -15.25
C ASP A 976 -17.40 28.91 -14.72
N ALA A 977 -16.58 28.63 -13.71
CA ALA A 977 -15.59 29.55 -13.19
C ALA A 977 -14.38 28.81 -12.59
N LEU A 978 -13.18 29.38 -12.72
CA LEU A 978 -11.93 28.87 -12.16
C LEU A 978 -11.31 29.92 -11.23
N ILE A 979 -11.24 29.59 -9.94
CA ILE A 979 -10.60 30.43 -8.92
C ILE A 979 -9.37 29.69 -8.43
N MET A 980 -8.21 30.33 -8.58
CA MET A 980 -6.93 29.87 -8.07
C MET A 980 -6.46 30.83 -6.97
N VAL A 981 -5.95 30.30 -5.87
CA VAL A 981 -5.38 31.09 -4.77
C VAL A 981 -3.99 30.53 -4.49
N GLY A 982 -2.98 31.40 -4.44
CA GLY A 982 -1.62 30.98 -4.14
C GLY A 982 -0.59 32.09 -4.34
N ASN A 983 0.68 31.74 -4.18
CA ASN A 983 1.80 32.65 -4.43
C ASN A 983 2.38 32.43 -5.84
N ALA A 984 2.25 33.43 -6.72
CA ALA A 984 2.70 33.35 -8.10
C ALA A 984 4.22 33.10 -8.25
N GLU A 985 5.05 33.71 -7.41
CA GLU A 985 6.51 33.53 -7.44
C GLU A 985 6.89 32.08 -7.19
N THR A 986 6.20 31.41 -6.26
CA THR A 986 6.46 30.00 -5.94
C THR A 986 6.29 29.10 -7.17
N PHE A 987 5.27 29.36 -7.99
CA PHE A 987 5.02 28.60 -9.22
C PHE A 987 6.01 28.94 -10.33
N MET A 988 6.32 30.22 -10.54
CA MET A 988 7.25 30.67 -11.60
C MET A 988 8.70 30.22 -11.39
N HIS A 989 9.07 29.91 -10.14
CA HIS A 989 10.40 29.43 -9.75
C HIS A 989 10.47 27.91 -9.50
N ALA A 990 9.42 27.15 -9.81
CA ALA A 990 9.40 25.70 -9.63
C ALA A 990 10.54 25.00 -10.40
N LYS A 991 11.22 24.02 -9.76
CA LYS A 991 12.34 23.26 -10.38
C LYS A 991 11.87 22.35 -11.52
N LYS A 992 10.73 21.68 -11.32
CA LYS A 992 10.05 20.85 -12.34
C LYS A 992 8.84 21.63 -12.86
N GLY A 993 8.73 21.75 -14.19
CA GLY A 993 7.59 22.42 -14.81
C GLY A 993 7.64 23.92 -14.98
N LYS A 994 8.81 24.51 -14.74
CA LYS A 994 9.02 25.95 -14.79
C LYS A 994 8.47 26.59 -16.05
N GLU A 995 8.69 25.96 -17.20
CA GLU A 995 8.27 26.46 -18.50
C GLU A 995 6.74 26.47 -18.65
N GLN A 996 6.07 25.40 -18.22
CA GLN A 996 4.61 25.31 -18.23
C GLN A 996 3.99 26.37 -17.33
N TRP A 997 4.55 26.55 -16.13
CA TRP A 997 4.10 27.56 -15.19
C TRP A 997 4.28 28.98 -15.71
N ARG A 998 5.44 29.29 -16.29
CA ARG A 998 5.68 30.59 -16.92
C ARG A 998 4.69 30.86 -18.05
N LYS A 999 4.44 29.88 -18.91
CA LYS A 999 3.45 30.00 -19.99
C LYS A 999 2.04 30.20 -19.44
N ALA A 1000 1.66 29.49 -18.38
CA ALA A 1000 0.36 29.64 -17.74
C ALA A 1000 0.16 31.03 -17.10
N PHE A 1001 1.17 31.54 -16.39
CA PHE A 1001 1.11 32.88 -15.79
C PHE A 1001 1.16 33.99 -16.85
N GLN A 1002 1.91 33.80 -17.93
CA GLN A 1002 1.89 34.71 -19.08
C GLN A 1002 0.46 34.82 -19.65
N LEU A 1003 -0.22 33.69 -19.86
CA LEU A 1003 -1.62 33.70 -20.33
C LEU A 1003 -2.57 34.38 -19.34
N LEU A 1004 -2.38 34.18 -18.04
CA LEU A 1004 -3.21 34.84 -17.01
C LEU A 1004 -2.97 36.35 -16.98
N GLU A 1005 -1.72 36.78 -17.14
CA GLU A 1005 -1.33 38.19 -17.14
C GLU A 1005 -1.83 38.92 -18.40
N GLU A 1006 -1.64 38.33 -19.58
CA GLU A 1006 -2.11 38.87 -20.87
C GLU A 1006 -3.63 39.07 -20.91
N ASN A 1007 -4.39 38.19 -20.23
CA ASN A 1007 -5.85 38.28 -20.15
C ASN A 1007 -6.37 39.04 -18.91
N GLY A 1008 -5.48 39.60 -18.08
CA GLY A 1008 -5.87 40.41 -16.91
C GLY A 1008 -6.51 39.64 -15.75
N HIS A 1009 -6.23 38.34 -15.63
CA HIS A 1009 -6.82 37.43 -14.64
C HIS A 1009 -6.04 37.34 -13.31
N ILE A 1010 -5.02 38.17 -13.08
CA ILE A 1010 -4.21 38.17 -11.85
C ILE A 1010 -4.68 39.30 -10.93
N TYR A 1011 -5.02 38.95 -9.69
CA TYR A 1011 -5.54 39.88 -8.69
C TYR A 1011 -4.82 39.74 -7.35
N ASN A 1012 -4.73 40.82 -6.57
CA ASN A 1012 -4.18 40.82 -5.20
C ASN A 1012 -5.25 40.49 -4.12
N GLY A 1013 -6.43 40.03 -4.53
CA GLY A 1013 -7.59 39.74 -3.70
C GLY A 1013 -8.77 39.29 -4.55
N PHE A 1014 -9.88 38.88 -3.94
CA PHE A 1014 -11.09 38.47 -4.66
C PHE A 1014 -11.83 39.67 -5.26
N PRO A 1015 -11.99 39.76 -6.60
CA PRO A 1015 -12.59 40.92 -7.23
C PRO A 1015 -14.12 40.79 -7.32
N ILE A 1016 -14.81 41.17 -6.24
CA ILE A 1016 -16.25 41.01 -6.08
C ILE A 1016 -17.06 42.15 -6.71
N LYS A 1017 -18.32 41.87 -7.07
CA LYS A 1017 -19.33 42.87 -7.46
C LYS A 1017 -20.67 42.56 -6.78
N CYS A 1018 -21.44 43.60 -6.47
CA CYS A 1018 -22.79 43.40 -5.96
C CYS A 1018 -23.78 43.17 -7.13
N GLU A 1019 -24.49 42.04 -7.10
CA GLU A 1019 -25.48 41.70 -8.14
C GLU A 1019 -26.70 42.64 -8.17
N LYS A 1020 -27.02 43.30 -7.04
CA LYS A 1020 -28.09 44.30 -6.95
C LYS A 1020 -27.62 45.73 -7.23
N HIS A 1021 -26.34 46.00 -7.02
CA HIS A 1021 -25.72 47.30 -7.21
C HIS A 1021 -24.44 47.13 -8.04
N PRO A 1022 -24.53 46.95 -9.37
CA PRO A 1022 -23.40 46.55 -10.21
C PRO A 1022 -22.19 47.49 -10.18
N ASP A 1023 -22.43 48.78 -9.86
CA ASP A 1023 -21.38 49.80 -9.71
C ASP A 1023 -20.54 49.61 -8.43
N ARG A 1024 -21.04 48.86 -7.45
CA ARG A 1024 -20.32 48.54 -6.21
C ARG A 1024 -19.43 47.32 -6.43
N LYS A 1025 -18.14 47.59 -6.67
CA LYS A 1025 -17.06 46.59 -6.82
C LYS A 1025 -16.04 46.74 -5.69
N ALA A 1026 -15.43 45.64 -5.27
CA ALA A 1026 -14.36 45.65 -4.26
C ALA A 1026 -13.38 44.50 -4.51
N THR A 1027 -12.13 44.69 -4.08
CA THR A 1027 -11.11 43.63 -4.10
C THR A 1027 -10.81 43.22 -2.66
N LEU A 1028 -11.13 41.98 -2.30
CA LEU A 1028 -10.99 41.46 -0.94
C LEU A 1028 -9.65 40.75 -0.79
N SER A 1029 -8.68 41.40 -0.15
CA SER A 1029 -7.32 40.89 0.02
C SER A 1029 -7.14 40.11 1.32
N PHE A 1030 -7.99 40.36 2.32
CA PHE A 1030 -7.94 39.70 3.63
C PHE A 1030 -9.28 39.06 4.01
N PRO A 1031 -9.29 38.03 4.86
CA PRO A 1031 -10.53 37.37 5.29
C PRO A 1031 -11.55 38.32 5.91
N GLU A 1032 -11.11 39.35 6.63
CA GLU A 1032 -11.94 40.36 7.29
C GLU A 1032 -12.67 41.29 6.30
N ASP A 1033 -12.14 41.43 5.08
CA ASP A 1033 -12.74 42.28 4.06
C ASP A 1033 -14.13 41.78 3.66
N PHE A 1034 -14.41 40.47 3.79
CA PHE A 1034 -15.73 39.90 3.53
C PHE A 1034 -16.79 40.42 4.50
N GLU A 1035 -16.46 40.58 5.78
CA GLU A 1035 -17.36 41.18 6.77
C GLU A 1035 -17.51 42.69 6.59
N LEU A 1036 -16.46 43.37 6.13
CA LEU A 1036 -16.47 44.83 5.95
C LEU A 1036 -17.18 45.26 4.67
N GLN A 1037 -17.02 44.52 3.57
CA GLN A 1037 -17.49 44.93 2.25
C GLN A 1037 -18.77 44.20 1.81
N CYS A 1038 -18.99 42.98 2.29
CA CYS A 1038 -20.13 42.15 1.89
C CYS A 1038 -20.69 41.23 2.99
N PRO A 1039 -21.06 41.78 4.17
CA PRO A 1039 -21.43 40.97 5.35
C PRO A 1039 -22.59 39.99 5.10
N ASP A 1040 -23.61 40.42 4.36
CA ASP A 1040 -24.80 39.64 4.03
C ASP A 1040 -24.80 39.10 2.57
N GLY A 1041 -23.66 39.16 1.88
CA GLY A 1041 -23.45 38.69 0.52
C GLY A 1041 -23.74 39.70 -0.60
N GLY A 1042 -24.42 40.82 -0.33
CA GLY A 1042 -24.42 41.97 -1.24
C GLY A 1042 -23.39 43.02 -0.81
N CYS A 1043 -23.56 44.28 -1.20
CA CYS A 1043 -22.72 45.37 -0.68
C CYS A 1043 -23.20 45.88 0.70
N ILE A 1044 -22.46 46.82 1.28
CA ILE A 1044 -22.76 47.45 2.58
C ILE A 1044 -24.05 48.30 2.62
N GLU A 1045 -24.65 48.61 1.48
CA GLU A 1045 -25.89 49.40 1.41
C GLU A 1045 -27.03 48.69 2.15
N PRO A 1046 -27.94 49.43 2.82
CA PRO A 1046 -29.10 48.82 3.46
C PRO A 1046 -29.99 48.14 2.42
N CYS A 1047 -30.55 46.96 2.71
CA CYS A 1047 -31.37 46.24 1.73
C CYS A 1047 -32.62 47.02 1.30
N GLY A 1048 -33.21 47.82 2.19
CA GLY A 1048 -34.28 48.77 1.86
C GLY A 1048 -35.66 48.18 1.52
N ILE A 1049 -35.77 46.87 1.27
CA ILE A 1049 -37.01 46.15 0.91
C ILE A 1049 -37.91 45.99 2.15
N LEU A 1050 -39.22 46.20 1.97
CA LEU A 1050 -40.22 45.97 3.01
C LEU A 1050 -40.40 44.46 3.27
N LEU A 1051 -40.45 44.09 4.55
CA LEU A 1051 -40.79 42.74 4.98
C LEU A 1051 -42.28 42.44 4.70
N SER A 1052 -42.68 41.17 4.83
CA SER A 1052 -44.06 40.71 4.63
C SER A 1052 -45.15 41.47 5.41
N CYS A 1053 -44.77 42.20 6.47
CA CYS A 1053 -45.67 43.07 7.21
C CYS A 1053 -46.03 44.39 6.49
N GLY A 1054 -45.37 44.74 5.38
CA GLY A 1054 -45.61 45.95 4.59
C GLY A 1054 -45.20 47.27 5.27
N LYS A 1055 -44.79 47.24 6.55
CA LYS A 1055 -44.46 48.42 7.36
C LYS A 1055 -42.97 48.59 7.64
N HIS A 1056 -42.26 47.49 7.89
CA HIS A 1056 -40.87 47.53 8.35
C HIS A 1056 -39.91 47.09 7.24
N LYS A 1057 -38.81 47.84 7.10
CA LYS A 1057 -37.73 47.53 6.17
C LYS A 1057 -36.83 46.43 6.74
N CYS A 1058 -36.19 45.67 5.86
CA CYS A 1058 -35.19 44.68 6.23
C CYS A 1058 -34.02 45.31 7.00
N PRO A 1059 -33.61 44.76 8.17
CA PRO A 1059 -32.52 45.32 8.98
C PRO A 1059 -31.12 44.94 8.49
N SER A 1060 -31.02 44.02 7.52
CA SER A 1060 -29.75 43.55 6.96
C SER A 1060 -29.21 44.49 5.88
N SER A 1061 -27.91 44.39 5.63
CA SER A 1061 -27.28 44.96 4.44
C SER A 1061 -27.78 44.25 3.18
N CYS A 1062 -27.46 44.78 2.00
CA CYS A 1062 -27.88 44.22 0.73
C CYS A 1062 -27.56 42.71 0.67
N HIS A 1063 -28.54 41.89 0.31
CA HIS A 1063 -28.41 40.42 0.23
C HIS A 1063 -29.25 39.84 -0.91
N GLN A 1064 -28.83 38.71 -1.49
CA GLN A 1064 -29.42 38.18 -2.74
C GLN A 1064 -30.50 37.10 -2.54
N ILE A 1065 -30.30 36.14 -1.62
CA ILE A 1065 -31.09 34.90 -1.58
C ILE A 1065 -32.40 35.01 -0.81
N VAL A 1066 -32.48 35.90 0.18
CA VAL A 1066 -33.59 35.85 1.14
C VAL A 1066 -34.85 36.49 0.57
N ASP A 1067 -35.91 35.67 0.48
CA ASP A 1067 -37.26 36.08 0.16
C ASP A 1067 -37.86 36.85 1.34
N HIS A 1068 -38.01 38.16 1.17
CA HIS A 1068 -38.52 39.08 2.19
C HIS A 1068 -39.99 38.82 2.55
N SER A 1069 -40.74 38.09 1.71
CA SER A 1069 -42.11 37.67 2.00
C SER A 1069 -42.18 36.57 3.07
N LYS A 1070 -41.10 35.81 3.27
CA LYS A 1070 -41.01 34.72 4.26
C LYS A 1070 -40.23 35.10 5.51
N MET A 1071 -39.60 36.27 5.51
CA MET A 1071 -38.79 36.75 6.63
C MET A 1071 -39.71 37.28 7.74
N LYS A 1072 -39.55 36.76 8.97
CA LYS A 1072 -40.34 37.20 10.13
C LYS A 1072 -39.92 38.61 10.53
N CYS A 1073 -40.87 39.54 10.58
CA CYS A 1073 -40.63 40.88 11.11
C CYS A 1073 -40.46 40.86 12.63
N LEU A 1074 -39.25 41.19 13.10
CA LEU A 1074 -38.89 41.25 14.52
C LEU A 1074 -39.04 42.64 15.14
N ALA A 1075 -39.42 43.65 14.35
CA ALA A 1075 -39.71 44.99 14.86
C ALA A 1075 -40.78 44.94 15.96
N LEU A 1076 -40.53 45.66 17.04
CA LEU A 1076 -41.44 45.74 18.19
C LEU A 1076 -42.50 46.80 17.91
N GLU A 1077 -43.77 46.39 17.87
CA GLU A 1077 -44.92 47.29 17.82
C GLU A 1077 -45.45 47.52 19.23
N GLN A 1078 -45.98 48.71 19.50
CA GLN A 1078 -46.50 49.11 20.80
C GLN A 1078 -47.89 49.74 20.68
N LYS A 1079 -48.83 49.32 21.55
CA LYS A 1079 -50.15 49.95 21.68
C LYS A 1079 -50.57 50.10 23.14
N GLN A 1080 -51.36 51.14 23.40
CA GLN A 1080 -51.89 51.44 24.72
C GLN A 1080 -53.36 51.00 24.80
N CYS A 1081 -53.73 50.26 25.85
CA CYS A 1081 -55.11 49.79 26.06
C CYS A 1081 -55.99 50.88 26.72
N HIS A 1082 -57.33 50.67 26.75
CA HIS A 1082 -58.31 51.57 27.37
C HIS A 1082 -58.06 51.96 28.85
N LYS A 1083 -57.31 51.16 29.61
CA LYS A 1083 -56.88 51.46 30.99
C LYS A 1083 -55.46 52.07 31.08
N GLY A 1084 -54.83 52.41 29.95
CA GLY A 1084 -53.51 53.06 29.92
C GLY A 1084 -52.29 52.14 29.83
N HIS A 1085 -52.44 50.81 29.85
CA HIS A 1085 -51.30 49.86 29.77
C HIS A 1085 -50.66 49.78 28.38
N LYS A 1086 -49.32 49.81 28.31
CA LYS A 1086 -48.51 49.66 27.09
C LYS A 1086 -48.19 48.18 26.84
N SER A 1087 -48.60 47.62 25.71
CA SER A 1087 -48.24 46.27 25.27
C SER A 1087 -47.26 46.36 24.11
N THR A 1088 -46.16 45.62 24.18
CA THR A 1088 -45.17 45.47 23.09
C THR A 1088 -45.17 44.04 22.56
N TRP A 1089 -45.15 43.87 21.24
CA TRP A 1089 -45.09 42.56 20.58
C TRP A 1089 -44.25 42.63 19.30
N ARG A 1090 -43.76 41.49 18.82
CA ARG A 1090 -43.05 41.44 17.53
C ARG A 1090 -44.08 41.50 16.41
N CYS A 1091 -43.85 42.32 15.40
CA CYS A 1091 -44.78 42.58 14.29
C CYS A 1091 -45.35 41.29 13.62
N HIS A 1092 -44.54 40.23 13.50
CA HIS A 1092 -45.00 38.94 12.93
C HIS A 1092 -45.92 38.10 13.85
N GLU A 1093 -45.99 38.42 15.15
CA GLU A 1093 -46.79 37.70 16.14
C GLU A 1093 -48.26 38.19 16.19
N HIS A 1094 -48.60 39.17 15.34
CA HIS A 1094 -49.89 39.88 15.28
C HIS A 1094 -50.26 40.62 16.58
N GLU A 1095 -51.18 41.60 16.46
CA GLU A 1095 -51.66 42.35 17.62
C GLU A 1095 -52.30 41.40 18.66
N PRO A 1096 -51.86 41.43 19.94
CA PRO A 1096 -52.48 40.66 21.00
C PRO A 1096 -53.98 41.02 21.10
N LYS A 1097 -54.87 40.03 20.93
CA LYS A 1097 -56.34 40.23 20.96
C LYS A 1097 -56.86 40.76 22.31
N SER A 1098 -56.09 40.59 23.39
CA SER A 1098 -56.42 41.02 24.74
C SER A 1098 -55.21 41.66 25.40
N CYS A 1099 -55.45 42.72 26.19
CA CYS A 1099 -54.41 43.37 26.98
C CYS A 1099 -53.97 42.43 28.11
N ARG A 1100 -52.73 41.93 28.06
CA ARG A 1100 -52.15 41.04 29.08
C ARG A 1100 -52.20 41.62 30.50
N ALA A 1101 -52.19 42.94 30.67
CA ALA A 1101 -52.33 43.58 31.98
C ALA A 1101 -53.78 43.51 32.51
N CYS A 1102 -54.80 43.59 31.64
CA CYS A 1102 -56.20 43.42 32.03
C CYS A 1102 -56.57 41.93 32.23
N GLU A 1103 -55.98 41.03 31.46
CA GLU A 1103 -56.04 39.58 31.72
C GLU A 1103 -55.29 39.20 33.00
N LYS A 1104 -54.15 39.87 33.28
CA LYS A 1104 -53.46 39.77 34.58
C LYS A 1104 -54.37 40.25 35.69
N GLU A 1105 -54.98 41.43 35.66
CA GLU A 1105 -55.92 41.87 36.72
C GLU A 1105 -57.02 40.83 37.00
N ARG A 1106 -57.55 40.18 35.95
CA ARG A 1106 -58.58 39.14 36.08
C ARG A 1106 -58.05 37.85 36.69
N LYS A 1107 -56.85 37.41 36.27
CA LYS A 1107 -56.14 36.26 36.84
C LYS A 1107 -55.49 36.57 38.20
N GLU A 1108 -55.24 37.84 38.52
CA GLU A 1108 -54.64 38.35 39.76
C GLU A 1108 -55.64 38.30 40.90
N VAL A 1109 -56.93 38.47 40.63
CA VAL A 1109 -57.99 38.21 41.62
C VAL A 1109 -58.07 36.71 41.96
N GLU A 1110 -57.92 35.82 40.97
CA GLU A 1110 -57.87 34.36 41.17
C GLU A 1110 -56.56 33.89 41.82
N ARG A 1111 -55.44 34.52 41.47
CA ARG A 1111 -54.09 34.20 41.93
C ARG A 1111 -53.78 34.80 43.31
N ARG A 1112 -54.34 35.97 43.68
CA ARG A 1112 -54.21 36.57 45.03
C ARG A 1112 -54.90 35.75 46.12
N ALA A 1113 -55.84 34.87 45.76
CA ALA A 1113 -56.40 33.89 46.69
C ALA A 1113 -55.48 32.67 46.91
N GLN A 1114 -54.57 32.37 45.98
CA GLN A 1114 -53.67 31.21 46.03
C GLN A 1114 -52.22 31.56 46.44
N GLU A 1115 -51.73 32.75 46.09
CA GLU A 1115 -50.33 33.16 46.33
C GLU A 1115 -50.10 33.94 47.63
N ALA A 1116 -51.16 34.41 48.30
CA ALA A 1116 -51.04 34.96 49.65
C ALA A 1116 -50.51 33.91 50.66
N GLY A 1117 -50.60 32.61 50.34
CA GLY A 1117 -50.02 31.53 51.13
C GLY A 1117 -48.62 31.07 50.70
N GLU A 1118 -48.19 31.31 49.46
CA GLU A 1118 -46.90 30.82 48.93
C GLU A 1118 -45.79 31.89 48.87
N GLU A 1119 -46.13 33.18 48.77
CA GLU A 1119 -45.16 34.28 48.68
C GLU A 1119 -44.43 34.54 50.01
N GLN A 1120 -45.07 34.24 51.15
CA GLN A 1120 -44.47 34.45 52.46
C GLN A 1120 -43.36 33.43 52.78
N ILE A 1121 -43.34 32.27 52.10
CA ILE A 1121 -42.31 31.22 52.24
C ILE A 1121 -41.14 31.49 51.27
N ARG A 1122 -41.38 32.15 50.14
CA ARG A 1122 -40.38 32.38 49.08
C ARG A 1122 -39.50 33.62 49.34
N GLN A 1123 -40.04 34.65 50.01
CA GLN A 1123 -39.31 35.87 50.35
C GLN A 1123 -38.21 35.66 51.42
N ASP A 1124 -38.40 34.73 52.35
CA ASP A 1124 -37.38 34.38 53.34
C ASP A 1124 -36.19 33.63 52.72
N GLU A 1125 -36.40 32.88 51.63
CA GLU A 1125 -35.35 32.07 51.00
C GLU A 1125 -34.56 32.81 49.91
N GLU A 1126 -35.18 33.74 49.18
CA GLU A 1126 -34.48 34.57 48.17
C GLU A 1126 -33.59 35.65 48.80
N THR A 1127 -33.98 36.22 49.95
CA THR A 1127 -33.17 37.21 50.66
C THR A 1127 -31.84 36.60 51.15
N ARG A 1128 -31.84 35.30 51.53
CA ARG A 1128 -30.63 34.53 51.89
C ARG A 1128 -29.74 34.21 50.68
N LYS A 1129 -30.34 33.91 49.52
CA LYS A 1129 -29.59 33.61 48.27
C LYS A 1129 -28.96 34.86 47.65
N HIS A 1130 -29.61 36.02 47.75
CA HIS A 1130 -29.09 37.29 47.23
C HIS A 1130 -27.85 37.77 48.00
N GLN A 1131 -27.84 37.67 49.34
CA GLN A 1131 -26.67 38.04 50.15
C GLN A 1131 -25.44 37.13 49.89
N ALA A 1132 -25.65 35.84 49.62
CA ALA A 1132 -24.56 34.92 49.27
C ALA A 1132 -23.99 35.14 47.85
N ALA A 1133 -24.82 35.59 46.90
CA ALA A 1133 -24.40 35.86 45.53
C ALA A 1133 -23.54 37.14 45.40
N VAL A 1134 -23.88 38.18 46.17
CA VAL A 1134 -23.11 39.44 46.20
C VAL A 1134 -21.71 39.21 46.78
N ALA A 1135 -21.58 38.45 47.87
CA ALA A 1135 -20.27 38.12 48.45
C ALA A 1135 -19.36 37.31 47.49
N LYS A 1136 -19.94 36.49 46.60
CA LYS A 1136 -19.21 35.72 45.60
C LYS A 1136 -18.73 36.58 44.42
N LEU A 1137 -19.53 37.56 43.99
CA LEU A 1137 -19.15 38.52 42.95
C LEU A 1137 -18.00 39.44 43.40
N ASP A 1138 -17.97 39.85 44.68
CA ASP A 1138 -16.87 40.66 45.23
C ASP A 1138 -15.53 39.89 45.36
N GLU A 1139 -15.59 38.56 45.51
CA GLU A 1139 -14.42 37.67 45.45
C GLU A 1139 -13.89 37.51 44.01
N ASP A 1140 -14.80 37.36 43.04
CA ASP A 1140 -14.46 37.15 41.62
C ASP A 1140 -13.92 38.43 40.96
N ILE A 1141 -14.41 39.62 41.34
CA ILE A 1141 -13.86 40.91 40.90
C ILE A 1141 -12.41 41.08 41.38
N ARG A 1142 -12.08 40.67 42.62
CA ARG A 1142 -10.70 40.70 43.13
C ARG A 1142 -9.76 39.77 42.36
N LYS A 1143 -10.24 38.59 41.93
CA LYS A 1143 -9.46 37.67 41.10
C LYS A 1143 -9.23 38.19 39.68
N LEU A 1144 -10.22 38.87 39.09
CA LEU A 1144 -10.10 39.44 37.74
C LEU A 1144 -9.08 40.57 37.68
N VAL A 1145 -9.03 41.43 38.70
CA VAL A 1145 -8.07 42.53 38.78
C VAL A 1145 -6.63 42.02 38.93
N GLN A 1146 -6.42 40.89 39.61
CA GLN A 1146 -5.11 40.24 39.72
C GLN A 1146 -4.67 39.61 38.36
N SER A 1147 -5.59 38.97 37.64
CA SER A 1147 -5.37 38.38 36.31
C SER A 1147 -4.88 39.39 35.27
N VAL A 1148 -5.44 40.61 35.27
CA VAL A 1148 -5.04 41.68 34.33
C VAL A 1148 -3.63 42.21 34.63
N LYS A 1149 -3.21 42.22 35.90
CA LYS A 1149 -1.81 42.55 36.27
C LYS A 1149 -0.82 41.47 35.82
N ASP A 1150 -1.18 40.19 35.93
CA ASP A 1150 -0.31 39.08 35.52
C ASP A 1150 -0.16 38.97 33.99
N GLU A 1151 -1.20 39.31 33.23
CA GLU A 1151 -1.19 39.33 31.76
C GLU A 1151 -0.29 40.44 31.21
N ARG A 1152 -0.21 41.59 31.90
CA ARG A 1152 0.69 42.70 31.56
C ARG A 1152 2.17 42.31 31.68
N ILE A 1153 2.53 41.59 32.75
CA ILE A 1153 3.90 41.06 32.96
C ILE A 1153 4.26 39.96 31.94
N ARG A 1154 3.26 39.18 31.50
CA ARG A 1154 3.46 38.11 30.49
C ARG A 1154 3.73 38.67 29.10
N ASN A 1155 3.07 39.77 28.72
CA ASN A 1155 3.29 40.44 27.43
C ASN A 1155 4.68 41.09 27.33
N GLU A 1156 5.22 41.61 28.43
CA GLU A 1156 6.60 42.14 28.47
C GLU A 1156 7.67 41.05 28.24
N ARG A 1157 7.44 39.81 28.72
CA ARG A 1157 8.35 38.68 28.46
C ARG A 1157 8.28 38.15 27.02
N ILE A 1158 7.10 38.22 26.38
CA ILE A 1158 6.91 37.78 24.99
C ILE A 1158 7.64 38.71 24.01
N ALA A 1159 7.68 40.02 24.30
CA ALA A 1159 8.43 40.98 23.49
C ALA A 1159 9.95 40.70 23.47
N ILE A 1160 10.53 40.30 24.62
CA ILE A 1160 11.95 39.96 24.74
C ILE A 1160 12.31 38.67 23.97
N ILE A 1161 11.40 37.70 23.93
CA ILE A 1161 11.59 36.43 23.20
C ILE A 1161 11.46 36.63 21.68
N ALA A 1162 10.56 37.52 21.24
CA ALA A 1162 10.41 37.86 19.82
C ALA A 1162 11.70 38.48 19.25
N GLN A 1163 12.39 39.32 20.03
CA GLN A 1163 13.64 39.95 19.62
C GLN A 1163 14.78 38.92 19.42
N LYS A 1164 14.90 37.92 20.30
CA LYS A 1164 15.91 36.85 20.16
C LYS A 1164 15.61 35.84 19.03
N LYS A 1165 14.34 35.72 18.62
CA LYS A 1165 13.92 34.82 17.54
C LYS A 1165 14.27 35.38 16.15
N GLN A 1166 14.28 36.72 16.03
CA GLN A 1166 14.67 37.41 14.79
C GLN A 1166 16.17 37.27 14.49
N ASP A 1167 17.02 37.25 15.52
CA ASP A 1167 18.47 37.01 15.39
C ASP A 1167 18.81 35.58 14.91
N LEU A 1168 17.91 34.61 15.18
CA LEU A 1168 18.09 33.21 14.77
C LEU A 1168 17.67 32.98 13.31
N ILE A 1169 16.66 33.71 12.82
CA ILE A 1169 16.14 33.60 11.45
C ILE A 1169 17.17 34.09 10.43
N ASN A 1170 17.98 35.09 10.77
CA ASN A 1170 19.04 35.61 9.91
C ASN A 1170 20.21 34.63 9.70
N ARG A 1171 20.29 33.51 10.43
CA ARG A 1171 21.39 32.54 10.34
C ARG A 1171 21.07 31.27 9.53
N LEU A 1172 19.83 31.05 9.10
CA LEU A 1172 19.37 29.72 8.62
C LEU A 1172 18.77 29.68 7.20
N ALA A 1173 19.06 30.67 6.35
CA ALA A 1173 18.65 30.62 4.94
C ALA A 1173 19.74 29.98 4.06
N ASN A 1174 19.75 28.66 3.96
CA ASN A 1174 20.21 27.89 2.79
C ASN A 1174 20.06 26.38 3.03
N GLN A 1175 18.97 25.78 2.54
CA GLN A 1175 18.88 24.42 1.99
C GLN A 1175 17.41 24.09 1.69
N PHE A 1176 17.21 23.13 0.76
CA PHE A 1176 16.00 22.34 0.49
C PHE A 1176 15.24 22.53 -0.83
N ASP A 1177 14.73 21.38 -1.28
CA ASP A 1177 14.54 20.92 -2.65
C ASP A 1177 13.04 20.64 -2.91
N PHE A 1178 12.55 20.88 -4.14
CA PHE A 1178 11.11 20.87 -4.46
C PHE A 1178 10.83 20.00 -5.71
N GLY A 1179 10.19 18.84 -5.51
CA GLY A 1179 10.01 17.82 -6.56
C GLY A 1179 8.57 17.33 -6.85
N VAL A 1180 7.53 17.83 -6.16
CA VAL A 1180 6.15 17.28 -6.23
C VAL A 1180 5.11 18.25 -6.82
N ILE A 1181 5.46 19.51 -7.06
CA ILE A 1181 4.54 20.57 -7.50
C ILE A 1181 4.08 20.41 -8.97
N PHE A 1182 4.73 19.53 -9.74
CA PHE A 1182 4.53 19.45 -11.18
C PHE A 1182 3.28 18.64 -11.62
N GLU A 1183 2.93 17.54 -10.95
CA GLU A 1183 1.89 16.63 -11.47
C GLU A 1183 0.44 17.07 -11.26
N VAL A 1184 0.16 17.93 -10.28
CA VAL A 1184 -1.22 18.15 -9.82
C VAL A 1184 -1.84 19.45 -10.35
N VAL A 1185 -1.07 20.50 -10.65
CA VAL A 1185 -1.63 21.67 -11.38
C VAL A 1185 -1.75 21.40 -12.88
N LEU A 1186 -0.97 20.43 -13.36
CA LEU A 1186 -1.24 19.77 -14.63
C LEU A 1186 -2.58 19.00 -14.65
N ARG A 1187 -3.19 18.66 -13.50
CA ARG A 1187 -4.60 18.20 -13.45
C ARG A 1187 -5.61 19.33 -13.63
N LEU A 1188 -5.25 20.59 -13.35
CA LEU A 1188 -6.12 21.76 -13.59
C LEU A 1188 -6.10 22.20 -15.06
N PHE A 1189 -4.97 22.01 -15.77
CA PHE A 1189 -4.76 22.48 -17.15
C PHE A 1189 -4.49 21.38 -18.20
N GLY A 1190 -4.36 20.13 -17.77
CA GLY A 1190 -4.26 18.95 -18.62
C GLY A 1190 -2.90 18.65 -19.26
N VAL A 1191 -1.78 19.31 -18.92
CA VAL A 1191 -0.48 19.18 -19.64
C VAL A 1191 0.45 18.13 -19.03
N VAL A 1192 1.36 17.52 -19.80
CA VAL A 1192 2.58 16.85 -19.29
C VAL A 1192 3.80 17.43 -20.01
N SER A 1193 4.86 17.81 -19.29
CA SER A 1193 6.14 18.24 -19.91
C SER A 1193 6.95 17.05 -20.39
N ARG A 1194 7.44 17.14 -21.64
CA ARG A 1194 8.57 16.37 -22.16
C ARG A 1194 9.87 17.12 -21.84
N ALA A 1195 10.61 16.70 -20.83
CA ALA A 1195 11.99 17.15 -20.65
C ALA A 1195 12.86 15.94 -20.29
N GLY A 1196 13.30 15.21 -21.32
CA GLY A 1196 14.39 14.26 -21.23
C GLY A 1196 15.72 15.00 -21.06
N ARG A 1197 16.64 14.45 -20.27
CA ARG A 1197 18.02 14.93 -20.22
C ARG A 1197 18.89 13.97 -21.02
N GLN A 1198 19.38 14.43 -22.18
CA GLN A 1198 20.67 13.96 -22.68
C GLN A 1198 21.73 14.32 -21.64
N LYS A 1199 22.39 13.32 -21.05
CA LYS A 1199 23.65 13.54 -20.33
C LYS A 1199 24.76 13.68 -21.38
N LYS A 1200 25.36 14.87 -21.46
CA LYS A 1200 26.74 14.99 -21.93
C LYS A 1200 27.65 14.52 -20.80
N THR A 1201 28.48 13.53 -21.14
CA THR A 1201 29.69 13.08 -20.43
C THR A 1201 30.60 14.24 -20.04
N LEU A 1202 30.99 14.27 -18.78
CA LEU A 1202 32.37 14.30 -18.28
C LEU A 1202 32.38 14.01 -16.78
#